data_AF-A0A9P8BEL0-F1
#
_entry.id   AF-A0A9P8BEL0-F1
#
_cell.length_a   1.000
_cell.length_b   1.000
_cell.length_c   1.000
_cell.angle_alpha   90.00
_cell.angle_beta   90.00
_cell.angle_gamma   90.00
#
_symmetry.space_group_name_H-M   'P 1'
#
loop_
_entity.id
_entity.type
_entity.pdbx_description
1 polymer ?
#
loop_
_entity_poly.entity_id
_entity_poly.type
_entity_poly.pdbx_seq_one_letter_code
_entity_poly.pdbx_strand_id
1 'polypeptide(L)'
;MSNQLLVPFKRSRPNDIKTAVRQYIEINHPETHPDAFRQDVERWDALRKDAIAEGTHISKIQVLFKYQAQLVFILTKLPPEINLEFTYDPVFRTSNTTTLSFANICFERVCVLYNLASLYCKLATDQDKESSEGIKHATNYFQSAAGTLSFLIDSALPAFQATHGRPLPVDLTEPFFLALQYLMMAQAQECAWQKARLSGATNNIVSKLAMGVSLHYKKSLDILNNNSNHVAGAFLPEWRTHIEIKTLHFEAVAQFRKARDDNTGGRYGVEVARLDVAKTCSQKCNELCRRNRNSIASLVQSNASDLLKSVEGNWTTANKDNDLIYHQDVPSESHVPVIKEADIVKAAIAPELVHPDSLVRSDSEPPIFGDLVAHGVRMAVELYQDRRSNWIKDEIFDLQKTLDSRITITLQELYLPAAIDALDKRVGLPPSLLAKAEEVRRDGGVSRIATLMRDRQRVSEQASRVLQQAFDILDQEAEDDAEYRDAYEKHDVWDRTPSHEANGDLIAAITKYEEALRTAAASDATVNDKWLQWENLVEVLGRNNDEIEAYVPSVRMSDQARDVVIGSTTQHQARVLRDLLEQLQSTEVERAETVDRVKRVAAADDIQPQISRQAQAFERWVEVKPAMFEDVLSNELAKYDQYREEVEASRLKQELLLGKLKVANDAFLRSRQDDPVVKERQRALQTLALAYDGYSETVSNLSEGLMFYNKLAVVATELRDSCQNWADQRNKEVEWLTEALISMQPGPGQPVDSAPSTLRSPGAHRQTFAPSPAEEAPFDDAVLVSAPATQQNPSAQESIIHQPQAASVATDFARPTFTQQPQSTQQSTVFTVEQSPVIGIPNAPSKAPQYARDVSDADDREAVPTPTPKQPQLVRGLMNDDDWEDNTVMSPAGLLAQVRVPPPTPKAKTKATPAVSQDSPKTRSSNRKTRLPA
;
A
#
# COMPACT_ATOMS: atom_id res chain seq x y z
N MET A 1 -31.07 33.44 -13.85
CA MET A 1 -30.37 32.92 -12.65
C MET A 1 -31.01 33.46 -11.39
N SER A 2 -30.82 32.81 -10.24
CA SER A 2 -31.31 33.25 -8.92
C SER A 2 -30.43 34.36 -8.31
N ASN A 3 -30.94 35.05 -7.26
CA ASN A 3 -30.14 35.98 -6.45
C ASN A 3 -29.04 35.27 -5.63
N GLN A 4 -29.18 33.98 -5.38
CA GLN A 4 -28.23 33.15 -4.64
C GLN A 4 -27.82 31.95 -5.51
N LEU A 5 -26.58 31.48 -5.36
CA LEU A 5 -26.06 30.37 -6.15
C LEU A 5 -26.64 29.04 -5.63
N LEU A 6 -26.87 28.11 -6.56
CA LEU A 6 -27.37 26.76 -6.29
C LEU A 6 -26.23 25.77 -6.55
N VAL A 7 -25.78 25.10 -5.50
CA VAL A 7 -24.82 23.99 -5.61
C VAL A 7 -25.51 22.81 -6.32
N PRO A 8 -25.01 22.37 -7.50
CA PRO A 8 -25.65 21.28 -8.24
C PRO A 8 -25.37 19.93 -7.57
N PHE A 9 -26.13 18.90 -7.96
CA PHE A 9 -25.88 17.53 -7.53
C PHE A 9 -24.83 16.87 -8.44
N LYS A 10 -23.89 16.11 -7.87
CA LYS A 10 -23.10 15.12 -8.63
C LYS A 10 -24.04 13.98 -8.97
N ARG A 11 -24.43 13.85 -10.25
CA ARG A 11 -25.25 12.72 -10.71
C ARG A 11 -24.41 11.44 -10.64
N SER A 12 -25.03 10.30 -10.34
CA SER A 12 -24.38 8.99 -10.34
C SER A 12 -24.96 8.06 -11.39
N ARG A 13 -24.18 7.05 -11.78
CA ARG A 13 -24.66 5.92 -12.58
C ARG A 13 -25.07 4.76 -11.65
N PRO A 14 -26.03 3.91 -12.05
CA PRO A 14 -26.22 2.60 -11.43
C PRO A 14 -24.94 1.76 -11.53
N ASN A 15 -24.68 0.91 -10.54
CA ASN A 15 -23.55 0.00 -10.49
C ASN A 15 -23.98 -1.38 -9.93
N ASP A 16 -23.17 -2.41 -10.15
CA ASP A 16 -23.50 -3.78 -9.73
C ASP A 16 -22.90 -4.14 -8.36
N ILE A 17 -23.55 -3.64 -7.31
CA ILE A 17 -23.27 -4.04 -5.92
C ILE A 17 -23.40 -5.57 -5.74
N LYS A 18 -24.31 -6.23 -6.47
CA LYS A 18 -24.62 -7.64 -6.26
C LYS A 18 -23.47 -8.53 -6.69
N THR A 19 -22.93 -8.31 -7.88
CA THR A 19 -21.79 -9.10 -8.40
C THR A 19 -20.50 -8.79 -7.64
N ALA A 20 -20.18 -7.51 -7.41
CA ALA A 20 -18.93 -7.13 -6.75
C ALA A 20 -18.84 -7.65 -5.30
N VAL A 21 -19.90 -7.48 -4.49
CA VAL A 21 -19.92 -8.00 -3.11
C VAL A 21 -19.93 -9.53 -3.10
N ARG A 22 -20.62 -10.19 -4.05
CA ARG A 22 -20.59 -11.65 -4.15
C ARG A 22 -19.18 -12.15 -4.42
N GLN A 23 -18.51 -11.63 -5.44
CA GLN A 23 -17.12 -12.00 -5.78
C GLN A 23 -16.16 -11.71 -4.61
N TYR A 24 -16.32 -10.58 -3.93
CA TYR A 24 -15.53 -10.27 -2.75
C TYR A 24 -15.67 -11.35 -1.66
N ILE A 25 -16.89 -11.78 -1.36
CA ILE A 25 -17.15 -12.82 -0.34
C ILE A 25 -16.67 -14.21 -0.82
N GLU A 26 -16.86 -14.58 -2.09
CA GLU A 26 -16.38 -15.85 -2.65
C GLU A 26 -14.85 -15.99 -2.57
N ILE A 27 -14.11 -14.88 -2.72
CA ILE A 27 -12.64 -14.87 -2.66
C ILE A 27 -12.12 -14.73 -1.21
N ASN A 28 -12.74 -13.88 -0.40
CA ASN A 28 -12.18 -13.44 0.89
C ASN A 28 -12.85 -14.08 2.13
N HIS A 29 -13.89 -14.89 1.94
CA HIS A 29 -14.62 -15.57 3.01
C HIS A 29 -14.98 -17.01 2.61
N PRO A 30 -14.00 -17.89 2.32
CA PRO A 30 -14.26 -19.28 1.91
C PRO A 30 -15.04 -20.08 2.96
N GLU A 31 -15.07 -19.64 4.22
CA GLU A 31 -15.87 -20.20 5.30
C GLU A 31 -17.38 -19.87 5.23
N THR A 32 -17.77 -18.84 4.46
CA THR A 32 -19.17 -18.36 4.40
C THR A 32 -19.70 -18.23 2.97
N HIS A 33 -20.68 -19.05 2.60
CA HIS A 33 -21.31 -18.97 1.28
C HIS A 33 -22.04 -17.61 1.08
N PRO A 34 -21.81 -16.88 -0.05
CA PRO A 34 -22.25 -15.48 -0.19
C PRO A 34 -23.75 -15.23 -0.07
N ASP A 35 -24.56 -16.23 -0.40
CA ASP A 35 -26.01 -16.11 -0.29
C ASP A 35 -26.52 -15.95 1.15
N ALA A 36 -25.68 -16.20 2.17
CA ALA A 36 -25.95 -15.82 3.54
C ALA A 36 -26.22 -14.31 3.69
N PHE A 37 -25.53 -13.47 2.91
CA PHE A 37 -25.65 -12.00 2.95
C PHE A 37 -26.54 -11.43 1.83
N ARG A 38 -27.27 -12.28 1.09
CA ARG A 38 -28.10 -11.84 -0.05
C ARG A 38 -29.07 -10.71 0.32
N GLN A 39 -29.72 -10.78 1.48
CA GLN A 39 -30.67 -9.76 1.94
C GLN A 39 -29.99 -8.41 2.26
N ASP A 40 -28.76 -8.44 2.75
CA ASP A 40 -27.97 -7.25 3.08
C ASP A 40 -27.44 -6.57 1.82
N VAL A 41 -26.98 -7.36 0.85
CA VAL A 41 -26.65 -6.91 -0.52
C VAL A 41 -27.87 -6.25 -1.18
N GLU A 42 -29.05 -6.84 -1.03
CA GLU A 42 -30.30 -6.28 -1.56
C GLU A 42 -30.76 -5.01 -0.84
N ARG A 43 -30.51 -4.90 0.48
CA ARG A 43 -30.74 -3.66 1.23
C ARG A 43 -29.78 -2.55 0.80
N TRP A 44 -28.50 -2.86 0.54
CA TRP A 44 -27.53 -1.88 0.02
C TRP A 44 -27.96 -1.37 -1.37
N ASP A 45 -28.26 -2.29 -2.29
CA ASP A 45 -28.74 -1.98 -3.64
C ASP A 45 -29.99 -1.07 -3.63
N ALA A 46 -30.98 -1.38 -2.78
CA ALA A 46 -32.17 -0.55 -2.59
C ALA A 46 -31.85 0.84 -2.02
N LEU A 47 -31.08 0.92 -0.93
CA LEU A 47 -30.73 2.22 -0.31
C LEU A 47 -29.90 3.11 -1.26
N ARG A 48 -29.00 2.53 -2.05
CA ARG A 48 -28.25 3.29 -3.06
C ARG A 48 -29.18 3.84 -4.13
N LYS A 49 -30.11 3.02 -4.64
CA LYS A 49 -31.11 3.44 -5.64
C LYS A 49 -31.95 4.62 -5.15
N ASP A 50 -32.46 4.56 -3.92
CA ASP A 50 -33.23 5.66 -3.32
C ASP A 50 -32.37 6.91 -3.07
N ALA A 51 -31.10 6.75 -2.70
CA ALA A 51 -30.17 7.87 -2.51
C ALA A 51 -29.82 8.58 -3.82
N ILE A 52 -29.62 7.86 -4.93
CA ILE A 52 -29.27 8.45 -6.23
C ILE A 52 -30.49 8.92 -7.04
N ALA A 53 -31.71 8.45 -6.73
CA ALA A 53 -32.94 8.80 -7.46
C ALA A 53 -33.16 10.31 -7.60
N GLU A 54 -33.61 10.77 -8.78
CA GLU A 54 -33.87 12.21 -9.00
C GLU A 54 -35.05 12.72 -8.15
N GLY A 55 -34.86 13.86 -7.47
CA GLY A 55 -35.89 14.47 -6.64
C GLY A 55 -35.31 15.43 -5.59
N THR A 56 -36.05 16.50 -5.30
CA THR A 56 -35.62 17.58 -4.37
C THR A 56 -36.71 17.82 -3.32
N HIS A 57 -36.84 16.90 -2.37
CA HIS A 57 -37.85 16.93 -1.31
C HIS A 57 -37.22 16.65 0.06
N ILE A 58 -37.81 17.20 1.12
CA ILE A 58 -37.27 17.13 2.50
C ILE A 58 -37.07 15.69 2.99
N SER A 59 -37.91 14.73 2.55
CA SER A 59 -37.76 13.31 2.90
C SER A 59 -36.44 12.69 2.43
N LYS A 60 -35.83 13.22 1.37
CA LYS A 60 -34.56 12.70 0.83
C LYS A 60 -33.37 12.94 1.78
N ILE A 61 -33.48 13.90 2.71
CA ILE A 61 -32.49 14.11 3.78
C ILE A 61 -32.33 12.81 4.60
N GLN A 62 -33.45 12.20 5.01
CA GLN A 62 -33.45 10.98 5.83
C GLN A 62 -32.92 9.77 5.06
N VAL A 63 -33.20 9.67 3.74
CA VAL A 63 -32.62 8.63 2.87
C VAL A 63 -31.09 8.77 2.81
N LEU A 64 -30.59 9.98 2.57
CA LEU A 64 -29.15 10.25 2.48
C LEU A 64 -28.44 10.03 3.82
N PHE A 65 -29.04 10.42 4.95
CA PHE A 65 -28.52 10.11 6.29
C PHE A 65 -28.43 8.61 6.56
N LYS A 66 -29.50 7.85 6.28
CA LYS A 66 -29.52 6.39 6.46
C LYS A 66 -28.49 5.68 5.58
N TYR A 67 -28.39 6.08 4.32
CA TYR A 67 -27.40 5.52 3.40
C TYR A 67 -25.98 5.86 3.84
N GLN A 68 -25.70 7.11 4.24
CA GLN A 68 -24.43 7.52 4.83
C GLN A 68 -24.06 6.70 6.08
N ALA A 69 -25.02 6.46 6.99
CA ALA A 69 -24.79 5.68 8.20
C ALA A 69 -24.50 4.19 7.89
N GLN A 70 -25.21 3.60 6.92
CA GLN A 70 -24.91 2.24 6.46
C GLN A 70 -23.54 2.15 5.76
N LEU A 71 -23.14 3.15 4.96
CA LEU A 71 -21.78 3.20 4.38
C LEU A 71 -20.69 3.29 5.46
N VAL A 72 -20.91 4.04 6.55
CA VAL A 72 -20.01 4.05 7.71
C VAL A 72 -19.94 2.66 8.35
N PHE A 73 -21.07 1.97 8.52
CA PHE A 73 -21.06 0.61 9.09
C PHE A 73 -20.35 -0.40 8.18
N ILE A 74 -20.61 -0.37 6.87
CA ILE A 74 -20.01 -1.27 5.87
C ILE A 74 -18.47 -1.14 5.89
N LEU A 75 -17.93 0.07 6.07
CA LEU A 75 -16.49 0.31 6.21
C LEU A 75 -15.86 -0.25 7.51
N THR A 76 -16.65 -0.71 8.49
CA THR A 76 -16.13 -1.51 9.62
C THR A 76 -15.97 -2.99 9.28
N LYS A 77 -16.58 -3.45 8.17
CA LYS A 77 -16.69 -4.85 7.77
C LYS A 77 -15.88 -5.17 6.53
N LEU A 78 -16.09 -4.41 5.45
CA LEU A 78 -15.41 -4.54 4.18
C LEU A 78 -14.24 -3.54 4.08
N PRO A 79 -13.18 -3.85 3.32
CA PRO A 79 -12.19 -2.85 2.97
C PRO A 79 -12.83 -1.76 2.10
N PRO A 80 -12.21 -0.57 2.00
CA PRO A 80 -12.71 0.51 1.14
C PRO A 80 -12.81 0.11 -0.34
N GLU A 81 -11.99 -0.84 -0.80
CA GLU A 81 -11.91 -1.24 -2.21
C GLU A 81 -12.24 -2.73 -2.35
N ILE A 82 -13.34 -3.02 -3.05
CA ILE A 82 -13.92 -4.36 -3.23
C ILE A 82 -14.25 -4.64 -4.72
N ASN A 83 -13.56 -3.96 -5.64
CA ASN A 83 -13.87 -3.91 -7.08
C ASN A 83 -15.29 -3.40 -7.43
N LEU A 84 -16.00 -2.80 -6.47
CA LEU A 84 -17.27 -2.12 -6.69
C LEU A 84 -17.03 -0.70 -7.21
N GLU A 85 -17.12 -0.52 -8.51
CA GLU A 85 -16.98 0.80 -9.15
C GLU A 85 -18.18 1.72 -8.83
N PHE A 86 -17.88 2.95 -8.43
CA PHE A 86 -18.85 4.04 -8.29
C PHE A 86 -18.51 5.14 -9.30
N THR A 87 -19.45 5.48 -10.19
CA THR A 87 -19.28 6.59 -11.14
C THR A 87 -20.11 7.81 -10.74
N TYR A 88 -19.49 9.00 -10.76
CA TYR A 88 -20.16 10.29 -10.64
C TYR A 88 -19.72 11.30 -11.69
N ASP A 89 -20.63 12.20 -12.04
CA ASP A 89 -20.32 13.40 -12.80
C ASP A 89 -19.46 14.37 -11.96
N PRO A 90 -18.48 15.08 -12.57
CA PRO A 90 -17.91 16.29 -12.00
C PRO A 90 -18.99 17.32 -11.67
N VAL A 91 -18.80 18.10 -10.60
CA VAL A 91 -19.79 19.08 -10.11
C VAL A 91 -20.23 20.06 -11.21
N PHE A 92 -19.27 20.55 -12.00
CA PHE A 92 -19.48 21.52 -13.07
C PHE A 92 -19.13 20.90 -14.43
N ARG A 93 -20.05 20.11 -14.99
CA ARG A 93 -19.94 19.58 -16.36
C ARG A 93 -19.71 20.70 -17.38
N THR A 94 -18.60 20.61 -18.11
CA THR A 94 -18.38 21.23 -19.43
C THR A 94 -18.53 20.16 -20.52
N SER A 95 -18.35 20.53 -21.79
CA SER A 95 -18.30 19.59 -22.92
C SER A 95 -17.11 18.62 -22.85
N ASN A 96 -16.07 18.95 -22.09
CA ASN A 96 -14.77 18.26 -22.08
C ASN A 96 -14.44 17.65 -20.71
N THR A 97 -15.43 17.38 -19.84
CA THR A 97 -15.19 16.81 -18.50
C THR A 97 -15.55 15.33 -18.44
N THR A 98 -14.54 14.48 -18.31
CA THR A 98 -14.66 13.03 -18.09
C THR A 98 -15.40 12.72 -16.78
N THR A 99 -16.17 11.62 -16.74
CA THR A 99 -16.82 11.16 -15.51
C THR A 99 -15.80 10.57 -14.53
N LEU A 100 -15.96 10.88 -13.24
CA LEU A 100 -15.11 10.33 -12.18
C LEU A 100 -15.61 8.94 -11.82
N SER A 101 -14.74 7.94 -11.85
CA SER A 101 -15.10 6.55 -11.61
C SER A 101 -14.01 5.89 -10.76
N PHE A 102 -14.39 5.40 -9.57
CA PHE A 102 -13.45 4.84 -8.59
C PHE A 102 -14.06 3.62 -7.89
N ALA A 103 -13.29 2.56 -7.69
CA ALA A 103 -13.71 1.32 -7.04
C ALA A 103 -13.67 1.37 -5.50
N ASN A 104 -14.07 2.51 -4.91
CA ASN A 104 -13.77 2.88 -3.53
C ASN A 104 -15.02 3.40 -2.78
N ILE A 105 -15.37 2.77 -1.66
CA ILE A 105 -16.56 3.07 -0.84
C ILE A 105 -16.45 4.44 -0.14
N CYS A 106 -15.24 4.91 0.18
CA CYS A 106 -15.04 6.25 0.73
C CYS A 106 -15.35 7.35 -0.30
N PHE A 107 -15.15 7.10 -1.60
CA PHE A 107 -15.56 8.02 -2.66
C PHE A 107 -17.08 8.17 -2.76
N GLU A 108 -17.82 7.07 -2.70
CA GLU A 108 -19.29 7.08 -2.60
C GLU A 108 -19.73 7.89 -1.37
N ARG A 109 -19.13 7.65 -0.20
CA ARG A 109 -19.40 8.37 1.06
C ARG A 109 -19.18 9.89 0.92
N VAL A 110 -18.12 10.33 0.25
CA VAL A 110 -17.86 11.75 -0.07
C VAL A 110 -18.95 12.32 -0.99
N CYS A 111 -19.32 11.61 -2.06
CA CYS A 111 -20.34 12.06 -3.01
C CYS A 111 -21.77 12.10 -2.42
N VAL A 112 -22.10 11.18 -1.50
CA VAL A 112 -23.38 11.18 -0.76
C VAL A 112 -23.49 12.40 0.15
N LEU A 113 -22.45 12.70 0.95
CA LEU A 113 -22.41 13.91 1.79
C LEU A 113 -22.46 15.19 0.95
N TYR A 114 -21.75 15.22 -0.17
CA TYR A 114 -21.81 16.35 -1.11
C TYR A 114 -23.24 16.57 -1.62
N ASN A 115 -23.91 15.52 -2.08
CA ASN A 115 -25.29 15.60 -2.57
C ASN A 115 -26.30 15.96 -1.47
N LEU A 116 -26.03 15.63 -0.21
CA LEU A 116 -26.81 16.12 0.93
C LEU A 116 -26.62 17.64 1.14
N ALA A 117 -25.41 18.17 1.00
CA ALA A 117 -25.16 19.62 1.02
C ALA A 117 -25.87 20.33 -0.16
N SER A 118 -25.84 19.75 -1.37
CA SER A 118 -26.58 20.26 -2.53
C SER A 118 -28.11 20.20 -2.33
N LEU A 119 -28.63 19.17 -1.65
CA LEU A 119 -30.05 19.10 -1.29
C LEU A 119 -30.44 20.22 -0.32
N TYR A 120 -29.65 20.45 0.72
CA TYR A 120 -29.86 21.57 1.64
C TYR A 120 -29.77 22.92 0.91
N CYS A 121 -28.79 23.10 0.00
CA CYS A 121 -28.69 24.29 -0.83
C CYS A 121 -29.95 24.50 -1.68
N LYS A 122 -30.45 23.46 -2.34
CA LYS A 122 -31.68 23.51 -3.15
C LYS A 122 -32.89 23.91 -2.32
N LEU A 123 -33.12 23.22 -1.19
CA LEU A 123 -34.22 23.51 -0.27
C LEU A 123 -34.14 24.96 0.26
N ALA A 124 -32.95 25.49 0.51
CA ALA A 124 -32.73 26.90 0.88
C ALA A 124 -32.98 27.88 -0.27
N THR A 125 -32.65 27.52 -1.52
CA THR A 125 -32.95 28.36 -2.69
C THR A 125 -34.44 28.45 -2.98
N ASP A 126 -35.20 27.38 -2.72
CA ASP A 126 -36.64 27.25 -2.99
C ASP A 126 -37.56 27.91 -1.95
N GLN A 127 -37.03 28.31 -0.78
CA GLN A 127 -37.86 29.01 0.21
C GLN A 127 -38.31 30.38 -0.30
N ASP A 128 -39.54 30.75 0.04
CA ASP A 128 -39.99 32.13 -0.02
C ASP A 128 -39.06 33.03 0.83
N LYS A 129 -38.72 34.20 0.29
CA LYS A 129 -37.81 35.19 0.89
C LYS A 129 -38.49 36.53 1.18
N GLU A 130 -39.81 36.59 1.03
CA GLU A 130 -40.64 37.72 1.46
C GLU A 130 -41.18 37.48 2.89
N SER A 131 -41.54 36.23 3.25
CA SER A 131 -41.92 35.87 4.62
C SER A 131 -40.75 35.65 5.58
N SER A 132 -40.94 36.09 6.83
CA SER A 132 -39.94 35.97 7.91
C SER A 132 -39.59 34.52 8.26
N GLU A 133 -40.51 33.58 8.05
CA GLU A 133 -40.26 32.16 8.32
C GLU A 133 -39.59 31.45 7.13
N GLY A 134 -39.94 31.76 5.88
CA GLY A 134 -39.23 31.23 4.71
C GLY A 134 -37.74 31.63 4.70
N ILE A 135 -37.43 32.88 5.06
CA ILE A 135 -36.05 33.34 5.25
C ILE A 135 -35.33 32.55 6.38
N LYS A 136 -36.02 32.26 7.48
CA LYS A 136 -35.47 31.47 8.61
C LYS A 136 -35.21 30.01 8.19
N HIS A 137 -36.10 29.40 7.41
CA HIS A 137 -35.86 28.08 6.82
C HIS A 137 -34.66 28.12 5.86
N ALA A 138 -34.52 29.15 5.02
CA ALA A 138 -33.36 29.31 4.14
C ALA A 138 -32.04 29.45 4.92
N THR A 139 -32.00 30.30 5.96
CA THR A 139 -30.83 30.43 6.85
C THR A 139 -30.50 29.11 7.55
N ASN A 140 -31.48 28.32 7.99
CA ASN A 140 -31.23 27.02 8.62
C ASN A 140 -30.69 25.98 7.61
N TYR A 141 -31.28 25.90 6.42
CA TYR A 141 -30.83 24.97 5.38
C TYR A 141 -29.44 25.33 4.84
N PHE A 142 -29.12 26.61 4.60
CA PHE A 142 -27.75 27.00 4.21
C PHE A 142 -26.71 26.72 5.31
N GLN A 143 -27.06 26.88 6.60
CA GLN A 143 -26.19 26.44 7.70
C GLN A 143 -25.99 24.92 7.74
N SER A 144 -27.03 24.14 7.42
CA SER A 144 -26.96 22.68 7.34
C SER A 144 -26.12 22.21 6.15
N ALA A 145 -26.18 22.92 5.01
CA ALA A 145 -25.29 22.70 3.87
C ALA A 145 -23.82 22.97 4.25
N ALA A 146 -23.53 24.10 4.91
CA ALA A 146 -22.19 24.43 5.40
C ALA A 146 -21.69 23.42 6.45
N GLY A 147 -22.56 22.94 7.35
CA GLY A 147 -22.24 21.90 8.32
C GLY A 147 -21.93 20.55 7.68
N THR A 148 -22.72 20.15 6.68
CA THR A 148 -22.50 18.91 5.92
C THR A 148 -21.17 18.97 5.15
N LEU A 149 -20.80 20.12 4.59
CA LEU A 149 -19.51 20.32 3.93
C LEU A 149 -18.33 20.31 4.93
N SER A 150 -18.48 20.89 6.13
CA SER A 150 -17.47 20.75 7.20
C SER A 150 -17.25 19.28 7.53
N PHE A 151 -18.33 18.56 7.87
CA PHE A 151 -18.25 17.14 8.22
C PHE A 151 -17.66 16.27 7.09
N LEU A 152 -17.92 16.61 5.83
CA LEU A 152 -17.29 15.97 4.67
C LEU A 152 -15.76 16.17 4.69
N ILE A 153 -15.30 17.42 4.86
CA ILE A 153 -13.87 17.78 4.98
C ILE A 153 -13.22 17.09 6.20
N ASP A 154 -13.89 17.13 7.35
CA ASP A 154 -13.36 16.68 8.65
C ASP A 154 -13.37 15.15 8.80
N SER A 155 -14.26 14.40 8.12
CA SER A 155 -14.47 12.95 8.33
C SER A 155 -14.43 12.06 7.09
N ALA A 156 -14.89 12.52 5.93
CA ALA A 156 -15.05 11.66 4.74
C ALA A 156 -13.89 11.81 3.75
N LEU A 157 -13.46 13.04 3.52
CA LEU A 157 -12.34 13.35 2.62
C LEU A 157 -11.01 12.71 3.06
N PRO A 158 -10.59 12.74 4.35
CA PRO A 158 -9.31 12.16 4.75
C PRO A 158 -9.30 10.63 4.59
N ALA A 159 -10.44 9.97 4.84
CA ALA A 159 -10.60 8.53 4.65
C ALA A 159 -10.56 8.12 3.16
N PHE A 160 -11.06 8.95 2.25
CA PHE A 160 -10.89 8.73 0.81
C PHE A 160 -9.44 9.00 0.37
N GLN A 161 -8.84 10.11 0.81
CA GLN A 161 -7.46 10.46 0.45
C GLN A 161 -6.44 9.41 0.93
N ALA A 162 -6.61 8.85 2.13
CA ALA A 162 -5.75 7.82 2.69
C ALA A 162 -5.87 6.46 1.99
N THR A 163 -6.94 6.22 1.23
CA THR A 163 -7.21 4.93 0.57
C THR A 163 -6.97 4.99 -0.94
N HIS A 164 -7.26 6.12 -1.58
CA HIS A 164 -7.10 6.31 -3.02
C HIS A 164 -5.64 6.32 -3.51
N GLY A 165 -4.68 6.72 -2.66
CA GLY A 165 -3.24 6.71 -2.95
C GLY A 165 -2.75 7.65 -4.07
N ARG A 166 -3.65 8.36 -4.76
CA ARG A 166 -3.37 9.23 -5.92
C ARG A 166 -3.85 10.67 -5.68
N PRO A 167 -3.35 11.68 -6.43
CA PRO A 167 -3.85 13.05 -6.35
C PRO A 167 -5.35 13.12 -6.67
N LEU A 168 -6.12 13.80 -5.81
CA LEU A 168 -7.57 13.89 -5.95
C LEU A 168 -7.99 14.80 -7.12
N PRO A 169 -9.05 14.45 -7.87
CA PRO A 169 -9.72 15.36 -8.80
C PRO A 169 -10.10 16.69 -8.13
N VAL A 170 -10.01 17.80 -8.87
CA VAL A 170 -10.12 19.15 -8.31
C VAL A 170 -11.44 19.40 -7.58
N ASP A 171 -12.56 18.85 -8.05
CA ASP A 171 -13.89 18.95 -7.41
C ASP A 171 -14.11 17.99 -6.23
N LEU A 172 -13.07 17.23 -5.85
CA LEU A 172 -12.99 16.39 -4.66
C LEU A 172 -11.91 16.84 -3.67
N THR A 173 -11.33 18.05 -3.84
CA THR A 173 -10.29 18.58 -2.95
C THR A 173 -10.85 19.38 -1.77
N GLU A 174 -10.11 19.45 -0.66
CA GLU A 174 -10.47 20.27 0.50
C GLU A 174 -10.79 21.73 0.11
N PRO A 175 -9.95 22.46 -0.68
CA PRO A 175 -10.23 23.88 -0.95
C PRO A 175 -11.45 24.08 -1.84
N PHE A 176 -11.84 23.08 -2.64
CA PHE A 176 -13.10 23.11 -3.40
C PHE A 176 -14.32 23.04 -2.46
N PHE A 177 -14.33 22.09 -1.52
CA PHE A 177 -15.41 21.99 -0.53
C PHE A 177 -15.41 23.17 0.45
N LEU A 178 -14.25 23.69 0.86
CA LEU A 178 -14.11 24.83 1.75
C LEU A 178 -14.61 26.13 1.08
N ALA A 179 -14.34 26.33 -0.21
CA ALA A 179 -14.91 27.44 -0.97
C ALA A 179 -16.45 27.39 -1.01
N LEU A 180 -17.03 26.19 -1.17
CA LEU A 180 -18.48 25.97 -1.10
C LEU A 180 -19.03 26.16 0.33
N GLN A 181 -18.30 25.74 1.36
CA GLN A 181 -18.69 25.92 2.76
C GLN A 181 -18.83 27.41 3.10
N TYR A 182 -17.85 28.23 2.73
CA TYR A 182 -17.94 29.68 2.91
C TYR A 182 -19.01 30.34 2.03
N LEU A 183 -19.27 29.82 0.82
CA LEU A 183 -20.39 30.27 -0.01
C LEU A 183 -21.76 30.01 0.65
N MET A 184 -21.94 28.83 1.26
CA MET A 184 -23.15 28.49 2.01
C MET A 184 -23.29 29.34 3.28
N MET A 185 -22.21 29.58 4.03
CA MET A 185 -22.19 30.51 5.16
C MET A 185 -22.58 31.95 4.74
N ALA A 186 -22.04 32.44 3.62
CA ALA A 186 -22.37 33.76 3.09
C ALA A 186 -23.86 33.86 2.70
N GLN A 187 -24.41 32.83 2.06
CA GLN A 187 -25.83 32.77 1.70
C GLN A 187 -26.76 32.65 2.94
N ALA A 188 -26.34 31.94 3.98
CA ALA A 188 -27.06 31.90 5.26
C ALA A 188 -27.10 33.28 5.95
N GLN A 189 -25.95 33.97 5.97
CA GLN A 189 -25.80 35.30 6.56
C GLN A 189 -26.51 36.38 5.71
N GLU A 190 -26.58 36.26 4.39
CA GLU A 190 -27.42 37.13 3.53
C GLU A 190 -28.90 37.03 3.93
N CYS A 191 -29.41 35.80 4.10
CA CYS A 191 -30.77 35.59 4.58
C CYS A 191 -30.97 36.15 6.00
N ALA A 192 -30.01 35.97 6.90
CA ALA A 192 -30.09 36.50 8.27
C ALA A 192 -30.09 38.04 8.31
N TRP A 193 -29.25 38.68 7.49
CA TRP A 193 -29.26 40.13 7.23
C TRP A 193 -30.61 40.61 6.64
N GLN A 194 -31.16 39.87 5.67
CA GLN A 194 -32.46 40.19 5.06
C GLN A 194 -33.58 40.15 6.10
N LYS A 195 -33.60 39.14 6.99
CA LYS A 195 -34.55 39.07 8.10
C LYS A 195 -34.41 40.25 9.06
N ALA A 196 -33.19 40.63 9.44
CA ALA A 196 -32.96 41.80 10.30
C ALA A 196 -33.42 43.11 9.63
N ARG A 197 -33.16 43.28 8.33
CA ARG A 197 -33.60 44.43 7.53
C ARG A 197 -35.14 44.54 7.46
N LEU A 198 -35.83 43.43 7.25
CA LEU A 198 -37.31 43.38 7.23
C LEU A 198 -37.92 43.56 8.64
N SER A 199 -37.23 43.12 9.68
CA SER A 199 -37.65 43.27 11.08
C SER A 199 -37.38 44.67 11.67
N GLY A 200 -37.01 45.66 10.85
CA GLY A 200 -36.79 47.04 11.29
C GLY A 200 -35.54 47.27 12.15
N ALA A 201 -34.54 46.38 12.09
CA ALA A 201 -33.32 46.51 12.89
C ALA A 201 -32.55 47.81 12.59
N THR A 202 -31.87 48.36 13.61
CA THR A 202 -31.15 49.63 13.51
C THR A 202 -30.02 49.59 12.48
N ASN A 203 -29.70 50.76 11.89
CA ASN A 203 -28.66 50.87 10.86
C ASN A 203 -27.30 50.33 11.34
N ASN A 204 -26.92 50.54 12.61
CA ASN A 204 -25.75 49.91 13.24
C ASN A 204 -25.80 48.37 13.12
N ILE A 205 -26.89 47.72 13.54
CA ILE A 205 -27.02 46.25 13.48
C ILE A 205 -26.97 45.76 12.03
N VAL A 206 -27.74 46.40 11.13
CA VAL A 206 -27.79 46.03 9.71
C VAL A 206 -26.42 46.19 9.03
N SER A 207 -25.60 47.18 9.42
CA SER A 207 -24.24 47.37 8.91
C SER A 207 -23.28 46.24 9.33
N LYS A 208 -23.33 45.81 10.59
CA LYS A 208 -22.48 44.72 11.11
C LYS A 208 -22.82 43.36 10.52
N LEU A 209 -24.11 43.08 10.35
CA LEU A 209 -24.59 41.88 9.67
C LEU A 209 -24.13 41.85 8.21
N ALA A 210 -24.27 42.97 7.49
CA ALA A 210 -23.82 43.11 6.10
C ALA A 210 -22.30 42.92 5.93
N MET A 211 -21.49 43.45 6.87
CA MET A 211 -20.04 43.21 6.86
C MET A 211 -19.74 41.71 7.02
N GLY A 212 -20.47 40.99 7.89
CA GLY A 212 -20.39 39.53 7.98
C GLY A 212 -20.74 38.81 6.67
N VAL A 213 -21.75 39.26 5.91
CA VAL A 213 -22.07 38.71 4.58
C VAL A 213 -20.88 38.88 3.63
N SER A 214 -20.33 40.10 3.56
CA SER A 214 -19.19 40.43 2.70
C SER A 214 -17.95 39.59 3.03
N LEU A 215 -17.62 39.45 4.32
CA LEU A 215 -16.45 38.68 4.76
C LEU A 215 -16.56 37.18 4.47
N HIS A 216 -17.75 36.56 4.55
CA HIS A 216 -17.93 35.15 4.16
C HIS A 216 -17.83 34.96 2.65
N TYR A 217 -18.42 35.83 1.82
CA TYR A 217 -18.22 35.80 0.37
C TYR A 217 -16.74 36.03 0.00
N LYS A 218 -16.05 36.94 0.70
CA LYS A 218 -14.63 37.20 0.52
C LYS A 218 -13.78 35.97 0.82
N LYS A 219 -14.01 35.27 1.94
CA LYS A 219 -13.28 34.01 2.24
C LYS A 219 -13.46 32.96 1.15
N SER A 220 -14.67 32.79 0.61
CA SER A 220 -14.92 31.92 -0.54
C SER A 220 -14.11 32.36 -1.77
N LEU A 221 -14.12 33.67 -2.08
CA LEU A 221 -13.36 34.25 -3.19
C LEU A 221 -11.84 34.11 -3.05
N ASP A 222 -11.30 34.34 -1.86
CA ASP A 222 -9.87 34.26 -1.57
C ASP A 222 -9.35 32.82 -1.73
N ILE A 223 -10.16 31.80 -1.36
CA ILE A 223 -9.86 30.39 -1.63
C ILE A 223 -9.91 30.09 -3.13
N LEU A 224 -10.95 30.56 -3.84
CA LEU A 224 -11.07 30.39 -5.29
C LEU A 224 -9.95 31.06 -6.08
N ASN A 225 -9.40 32.17 -5.58
CA ASN A 225 -8.29 32.90 -6.20
C ASN A 225 -6.91 32.43 -5.74
N ASN A 226 -6.81 31.47 -4.81
CA ASN A 226 -5.52 30.97 -4.35
C ASN A 226 -4.86 30.09 -5.43
N ASN A 227 -3.89 30.67 -6.13
CA ASN A 227 -3.16 30.03 -7.23
C ASN A 227 -2.52 28.69 -6.85
N SER A 228 -2.11 28.50 -5.59
CA SER A 228 -1.51 27.23 -5.12
C SER A 228 -2.43 26.02 -5.23
N ASN A 229 -3.75 26.24 -5.26
CA ASN A 229 -4.73 25.15 -5.18
C ASN A 229 -5.39 24.84 -6.54
N HIS A 230 -5.24 25.71 -7.54
CA HIS A 230 -5.84 25.62 -8.89
C HIS A 230 -7.38 25.44 -9.00
N VAL A 231 -8.09 25.28 -7.87
CA VAL A 231 -9.56 25.14 -7.73
C VAL A 231 -10.36 26.18 -8.51
N ALA A 232 -9.78 27.37 -8.72
CA ALA A 232 -10.28 28.41 -9.62
C ALA A 232 -10.88 27.89 -10.94
N GLY A 233 -10.23 26.90 -11.57
CA GLY A 233 -10.60 26.36 -12.88
C GLY A 233 -11.74 25.32 -12.85
N ALA A 234 -12.07 24.75 -11.69
CA ALA A 234 -13.19 23.81 -11.55
C ALA A 234 -14.55 24.52 -11.44
N PHE A 235 -14.58 25.82 -11.14
CA PHE A 235 -15.81 26.61 -11.02
C PHE A 235 -16.14 27.35 -12.33
N LEU A 236 -17.43 27.45 -12.62
CA LEU A 236 -17.94 28.32 -13.69
C LEU A 236 -17.48 29.78 -13.48
N PRO A 237 -16.93 30.48 -14.50
CA PRO A 237 -16.43 31.86 -14.34
C PRO A 237 -17.46 32.83 -13.73
N GLU A 238 -18.73 32.64 -14.07
CA GLU A 238 -19.86 33.45 -13.60
C GLU A 238 -20.06 33.35 -12.09
N TRP A 239 -19.71 32.21 -11.47
CA TRP A 239 -19.80 32.04 -10.01
C TRP A 239 -18.80 32.91 -9.29
N ARG A 240 -17.55 32.93 -9.76
CA ARG A 240 -16.49 33.77 -9.17
C ARG A 240 -16.85 35.24 -9.28
N THR A 241 -17.36 35.66 -10.44
CA THR A 241 -17.87 37.02 -10.66
C THR A 241 -19.08 37.34 -9.77
N HIS A 242 -20.01 36.41 -9.58
CA HIS A 242 -21.15 36.60 -8.68
C HIS A 242 -20.70 36.76 -7.22
N ILE A 243 -19.73 35.97 -6.77
CA ILE A 243 -19.16 36.05 -5.42
C ILE A 243 -18.43 37.38 -5.22
N GLU A 244 -17.63 37.85 -6.18
CA GLU A 244 -16.99 39.17 -6.15
C GLU A 244 -18.00 40.33 -6.09
N ILE A 245 -19.04 40.27 -6.94
CA ILE A 245 -20.16 41.23 -6.92
C ILE A 245 -20.85 41.23 -5.56
N LYS A 246 -21.11 40.06 -4.96
CA LYS A 246 -21.73 39.95 -3.63
C LYS A 246 -20.82 40.53 -2.52
N THR A 247 -19.52 40.23 -2.54
CA THR A 247 -18.54 40.80 -1.60
C THR A 247 -18.59 42.34 -1.60
N LEU A 248 -18.44 42.95 -2.79
CA LEU A 248 -18.44 44.41 -2.96
C LEU A 248 -19.82 45.04 -2.65
N HIS A 249 -20.91 44.37 -3.04
CA HIS A 249 -22.27 44.83 -2.74
C HIS A 249 -22.51 44.89 -1.22
N PHE A 250 -22.17 43.82 -0.49
CA PHE A 250 -22.41 43.77 0.96
C PHE A 250 -21.44 44.65 1.76
N GLU A 251 -20.22 44.88 1.28
CA GLU A 251 -19.31 45.89 1.84
C GLU A 251 -19.88 47.31 1.67
N ALA A 252 -20.37 47.65 0.47
CA ALA A 252 -21.03 48.92 0.20
C ALA A 252 -22.31 49.11 1.02
N VAL A 253 -23.13 48.06 1.18
CA VAL A 253 -24.30 48.05 2.07
C VAL A 253 -23.89 48.29 3.52
N ALA A 254 -22.79 47.67 3.99
CA ALA A 254 -22.30 47.85 5.36
C ALA A 254 -21.88 49.31 5.60
N GLN A 255 -21.03 49.87 4.73
CA GLN A 255 -20.57 51.26 4.84
C GLN A 255 -21.73 52.26 4.70
N PHE A 256 -22.63 52.09 3.73
CA PHE A 256 -23.82 52.93 3.57
C PHE A 256 -24.75 52.89 4.79
N ARG A 257 -24.97 51.71 5.38
CA ARG A 257 -25.77 51.57 6.60
C ARG A 257 -25.08 52.21 7.79
N LYS A 258 -23.76 52.04 7.94
CA LYS A 258 -23.04 52.67 9.05
C LYS A 258 -22.95 54.20 8.89
N ALA A 259 -22.84 54.72 7.67
CA ALA A 259 -22.91 56.15 7.39
C ALA A 259 -24.22 56.78 7.91
N ARG A 260 -25.36 56.12 7.70
CA ARG A 260 -26.67 56.59 8.22
C ARG A 260 -26.79 56.51 9.75
N ASP A 261 -26.01 55.64 10.40
CA ASP A 261 -25.89 55.57 11.85
C ASP A 261 -24.94 56.65 12.42
N ASP A 262 -23.95 57.05 11.62
CA ASP A 262 -23.05 58.17 11.90
C ASP A 262 -23.74 59.53 11.70
N ASN A 263 -24.59 59.69 10.66
CA ASN A 263 -25.51 60.80 10.46
C ASN A 263 -26.42 61.02 11.68
N THR A 264 -27.14 59.96 12.08
CA THR A 264 -28.05 59.96 13.24
C THR A 264 -27.31 60.28 14.54
N GLY A 265 -26.01 60.00 14.59
CA GLY A 265 -25.12 60.29 15.71
C GLY A 265 -24.29 61.56 15.58
N GLY A 266 -24.59 62.46 14.64
CA GLY A 266 -23.94 63.77 14.48
C GLY A 266 -22.48 63.74 13.99
N ARG A 267 -22.04 62.64 13.36
CA ARG A 267 -20.65 62.42 12.90
C ARG A 267 -20.53 62.59 11.38
N TYR A 268 -20.98 63.74 10.89
CA TYR A 268 -21.08 64.09 9.47
C TYR A 268 -19.75 63.93 8.69
N GLY A 269 -18.61 64.26 9.29
CA GLY A 269 -17.30 64.04 8.65
C GLY A 269 -17.01 62.54 8.39
N VAL A 270 -17.32 61.68 9.37
CA VAL A 270 -17.17 60.21 9.25
C VAL A 270 -18.22 59.62 8.31
N GLU A 271 -19.43 60.16 8.30
CA GLU A 271 -20.49 59.81 7.34
C GLU A 271 -20.02 60.02 5.89
N VAL A 272 -19.51 61.21 5.56
CA VAL A 272 -19.03 61.53 4.19
C VAL A 272 -17.93 60.56 3.76
N ALA A 273 -16.96 60.28 4.63
CA ALA A 273 -15.89 59.32 4.35
C ALA A 273 -16.44 57.90 4.09
N ARG A 274 -17.39 57.42 4.89
CA ARG A 274 -18.04 56.10 4.65
C ARG A 274 -18.87 56.06 3.38
N LEU A 275 -19.56 57.15 3.05
CA LEU A 275 -20.35 57.23 1.82
C LEU A 275 -19.44 57.18 0.59
N ASP A 276 -18.23 57.74 0.64
CA ASP A 276 -17.29 57.66 -0.49
C ASP A 276 -16.67 56.26 -0.66
N VAL A 277 -16.35 55.55 0.44
CA VAL A 277 -15.99 54.12 0.41
C VAL A 277 -17.15 53.28 -0.15
N ALA A 278 -18.37 53.50 0.34
CA ALA A 278 -19.57 52.80 -0.14
C ALA A 278 -19.83 53.06 -1.64
N LYS A 279 -19.59 54.29 -2.11
CA LYS A 279 -19.71 54.73 -3.50
C LYS A 279 -18.67 54.02 -4.37
N THR A 280 -17.40 54.00 -3.95
CA THR A 280 -16.32 53.30 -4.64
C THR A 280 -16.59 51.80 -4.79
N CYS A 281 -17.03 51.10 -3.73
CA CYS A 281 -17.40 49.68 -3.84
C CYS A 281 -18.67 49.46 -4.67
N SER A 282 -19.67 50.36 -4.58
CA SER A 282 -20.88 50.31 -5.42
C SER A 282 -20.57 50.52 -6.92
N GLN A 283 -19.64 51.41 -7.25
CA GLN A 283 -19.23 51.67 -8.64
C GLN A 283 -18.52 50.46 -9.23
N LYS A 284 -17.54 49.87 -8.52
CA LYS A 284 -16.86 48.61 -8.90
C LYS A 284 -17.86 47.46 -9.08
N CYS A 285 -18.78 47.29 -8.13
CA CYS A 285 -19.86 46.29 -8.19
C CYS A 285 -20.75 46.45 -9.43
N ASN A 286 -21.17 47.68 -9.75
CA ASN A 286 -22.02 47.98 -10.90
C ASN A 286 -21.25 47.81 -12.23
N GLU A 287 -19.96 48.12 -12.27
CA GLU A 287 -19.10 47.88 -13.43
C GLU A 287 -18.95 46.38 -13.73
N LEU A 288 -18.70 45.55 -12.71
CA LEU A 288 -18.68 44.09 -12.84
C LEU A 288 -20.03 43.54 -13.33
N CYS A 289 -21.15 44.06 -12.81
CA CYS A 289 -22.50 43.72 -13.29
C CYS A 289 -22.71 44.10 -14.77
N ARG A 290 -22.18 45.25 -15.22
CA ARG A 290 -22.27 45.70 -16.61
C ARG A 290 -21.40 44.86 -17.55
N ARG A 291 -20.16 44.54 -17.16
CA ARG A 291 -19.25 43.68 -17.94
C ARG A 291 -19.80 42.27 -18.11
N ASN A 292 -20.51 41.74 -17.11
CA ASN A 292 -21.01 40.36 -17.08
C ASN A 292 -22.55 40.29 -17.19
N ARG A 293 -23.16 41.21 -17.94
CA ARG A 293 -24.62 41.43 -17.97
C ARG A 293 -25.47 40.20 -18.33
N ASN A 294 -24.95 39.31 -19.17
CA ASN A 294 -25.67 38.10 -19.59
C ASN A 294 -25.53 36.96 -18.57
N SER A 295 -24.50 37.04 -17.72
CA SER A 295 -24.04 35.99 -16.80
C SER A 295 -24.50 36.19 -15.35
N ILE A 296 -25.00 37.37 -15.00
CA ILE A 296 -25.41 37.72 -13.62
C ILE A 296 -26.93 37.89 -13.57
N ALA A 297 -27.57 37.44 -12.48
CA ALA A 297 -29.02 37.56 -12.32
C ALA A 297 -29.50 39.03 -12.38
N SER A 298 -30.60 39.29 -13.11
CA SER A 298 -31.17 40.62 -13.28
C SER A 298 -31.51 41.32 -11.95
N LEU A 299 -31.96 40.56 -10.94
CA LEU A 299 -32.22 41.08 -9.59
C LEU A 299 -30.92 41.55 -8.90
N VAL A 300 -29.80 40.86 -9.09
CA VAL A 300 -28.48 41.30 -8.58
C VAL A 300 -28.02 42.57 -9.30
N GLN A 301 -28.23 42.66 -10.61
CA GLN A 301 -27.93 43.87 -11.39
C GLN A 301 -28.75 45.08 -10.93
N SER A 302 -30.06 44.90 -10.66
CA SER A 302 -30.90 45.98 -10.11
C SER A 302 -30.43 46.38 -8.73
N ASN A 303 -30.27 45.42 -7.80
CA ASN A 303 -29.79 45.68 -6.44
C ASN A 303 -28.46 46.45 -6.43
N ALA A 304 -27.52 46.12 -7.32
CA ALA A 304 -26.27 46.87 -7.47
C ALA A 304 -26.49 48.30 -8.00
N SER A 305 -27.30 48.48 -9.05
CA SER A 305 -27.58 49.80 -9.61
C SER A 305 -28.41 50.69 -8.68
N ASP A 306 -29.31 50.12 -7.88
CA ASP A 306 -30.22 50.85 -7.00
C ASP A 306 -29.54 51.21 -5.67
N LEU A 307 -28.61 50.36 -5.20
CA LEU A 307 -27.66 50.73 -4.16
C LEU A 307 -26.80 51.91 -4.62
N LEU A 308 -26.20 51.85 -5.82
CA LEU A 308 -25.33 52.92 -6.32
C LEU A 308 -26.05 54.28 -6.37
N LYS A 309 -27.25 54.34 -6.99
CA LYS A 309 -28.08 55.56 -7.01
C LYS A 309 -28.35 56.10 -5.60
N SER A 310 -28.66 55.20 -4.66
CA SER A 310 -28.94 55.56 -3.27
C SER A 310 -27.71 56.15 -2.58
N VAL A 311 -26.55 55.53 -2.76
CA VAL A 311 -25.28 55.97 -2.16
C VAL A 311 -24.82 57.29 -2.78
N GLU A 312 -24.83 57.43 -4.10
CA GLU A 312 -24.43 58.68 -4.78
C GLU A 312 -25.33 59.86 -4.40
N GLY A 313 -26.65 59.64 -4.27
CA GLY A 313 -27.58 60.66 -3.77
C GLY A 313 -27.29 61.09 -2.33
N ASN A 314 -27.12 60.11 -1.42
CA ASN A 314 -26.83 60.42 -0.01
C ASN A 314 -25.45 61.08 0.15
N TRP A 315 -24.43 60.61 -0.59
CA TRP A 315 -23.09 61.22 -0.61
C TRP A 315 -23.14 62.68 -1.06
N THR A 316 -23.87 62.97 -2.14
CA THR A 316 -24.00 64.34 -2.68
C THR A 316 -24.67 65.28 -1.67
N THR A 317 -25.67 64.80 -0.92
CA THR A 317 -26.32 65.57 0.16
C THR A 317 -25.38 65.74 1.36
N ALA A 318 -24.83 64.65 1.91
CA ALA A 318 -24.01 64.70 3.11
C ALA A 318 -22.70 65.51 2.91
N ASN A 319 -22.05 65.40 1.75
CA ASN A 319 -20.87 66.20 1.42
C ASN A 319 -21.24 67.69 1.41
N LYS A 320 -22.30 68.06 0.67
CA LYS A 320 -22.77 69.44 0.58
C LYS A 320 -23.18 70.02 1.93
N ASP A 321 -23.88 69.25 2.77
CA ASP A 321 -24.33 69.71 4.08
C ASP A 321 -23.14 69.81 5.05
N ASN A 322 -22.12 68.97 4.92
CA ASN A 322 -20.86 69.14 5.65
C ASN A 322 -20.07 70.38 5.17
N ASP A 323 -20.00 70.61 3.85
CA ASP A 323 -19.29 71.75 3.23
C ASP A 323 -19.93 73.12 3.52
N LEU A 324 -21.23 73.15 3.84
CA LEU A 324 -22.01 74.39 4.00
C LEU A 324 -22.58 74.62 5.40
N ILE A 325 -22.71 73.58 6.22
CA ILE A 325 -23.38 73.65 7.54
C ILE A 325 -22.44 73.14 8.64
N TYR A 326 -22.03 71.86 8.58
CA TYR A 326 -21.42 71.20 9.74
C TYR A 326 -19.91 71.38 9.86
N HIS A 327 -19.20 71.53 8.74
CA HIS A 327 -17.75 71.77 8.65
C HIS A 327 -16.91 70.80 9.50
N GLN A 328 -17.29 69.52 9.58
CA GLN A 328 -16.50 68.50 10.28
C GLN A 328 -15.39 67.95 9.37
N ASP A 329 -14.22 67.70 9.95
CA ASP A 329 -13.11 67.06 9.25
C ASP A 329 -13.51 65.69 8.71
N VAL A 330 -13.29 65.47 7.41
CA VAL A 330 -13.53 64.18 6.73
C VAL A 330 -12.25 63.34 6.87
N PRO A 331 -12.27 62.22 7.63
CA PRO A 331 -11.10 61.37 7.79
C PRO A 331 -10.78 60.62 6.49
N SER A 332 -9.49 60.38 6.23
CA SER A 332 -9.08 59.46 5.15
C SER A 332 -9.58 58.04 5.43
N GLU A 333 -9.74 57.23 4.37
CA GLU A 333 -10.23 55.84 4.44
C GLU A 333 -9.53 55.01 5.54
N SER A 334 -8.20 55.13 5.66
CA SER A 334 -7.37 54.48 6.68
C SER A 334 -7.70 54.85 8.14
N HIS A 335 -8.37 55.99 8.37
CA HIS A 335 -8.77 56.48 9.69
C HIS A 335 -10.29 56.38 9.93
N VAL A 336 -11.07 55.85 8.96
CA VAL A 336 -12.48 55.54 9.15
C VAL A 336 -12.61 54.35 10.13
N PRO A 337 -13.38 54.46 11.23
CA PRO A 337 -13.49 53.36 12.19
C PRO A 337 -14.06 52.08 11.55
N VAL A 338 -13.34 50.97 11.68
CA VAL A 338 -13.69 49.67 11.10
C VAL A 338 -15.07 49.20 11.60
N ILE A 339 -15.91 48.71 10.68
CA ILE A 339 -17.19 48.10 11.04
C ILE A 339 -16.92 46.69 11.58
N LYS A 340 -16.82 46.54 12.91
CA LYS A 340 -16.79 45.22 13.53
C LYS A 340 -18.06 44.45 13.16
N GLU A 341 -17.87 43.37 12.43
CA GLU A 341 -18.89 42.46 11.94
C GLU A 341 -19.72 41.81 13.06
N ALA A 342 -20.88 41.29 12.68
CA ALA A 342 -21.72 40.45 13.52
C ALA A 342 -22.05 39.18 12.72
N ASP A 343 -21.30 38.12 12.95
CA ASP A 343 -21.65 36.80 12.44
C ASP A 343 -22.73 36.18 13.35
N ILE A 344 -23.81 35.68 12.76
CA ILE A 344 -24.94 35.07 13.49
C ILE A 344 -25.35 33.72 12.90
N VAL A 345 -24.51 33.16 12.02
CA VAL A 345 -24.67 31.82 11.44
C VAL A 345 -23.48 30.93 11.80
N LYS A 346 -23.67 29.61 11.73
CA LYS A 346 -22.61 28.62 11.94
C LYS A 346 -22.77 27.44 10.97
N ALA A 347 -21.66 26.76 10.67
CA ALA A 347 -21.72 25.47 10.00
C ALA A 347 -22.42 24.47 10.94
N ALA A 348 -23.67 24.13 10.65
CA ALA A 348 -24.54 23.36 11.53
C ALA A 348 -24.48 21.88 11.15
N ILE A 349 -23.52 21.15 11.73
CA ILE A 349 -23.43 19.69 11.59
C ILE A 349 -24.69 19.07 12.23
N ALA A 350 -25.37 18.18 11.50
CA ALA A 350 -26.53 17.46 12.00
C ALA A 350 -26.08 16.32 12.94
N PRO A 351 -26.75 16.08 14.09
CA PRO A 351 -26.37 15.01 15.01
C PRO A 351 -26.43 13.63 14.35
N GLU A 352 -27.30 13.43 13.36
CA GLU A 352 -27.40 12.21 12.52
C GLU A 352 -26.09 11.85 11.78
N LEU A 353 -25.21 12.83 11.52
CA LEU A 353 -23.90 12.60 10.89
C LEU A 353 -22.82 12.18 11.92
N VAL A 354 -22.95 12.67 13.15
CA VAL A 354 -22.02 12.39 14.26
C VAL A 354 -22.35 11.06 14.94
N HIS A 355 -23.64 10.70 14.97
CA HIS A 355 -24.19 9.52 15.64
C HIS A 355 -24.97 8.64 14.64
N PRO A 356 -24.28 7.95 13.70
CA PRO A 356 -24.93 7.08 12.70
C PRO A 356 -25.63 5.86 13.33
N ASP A 357 -25.21 5.48 14.55
CA ASP A 357 -25.83 4.47 15.41
C ASP A 357 -27.29 4.79 15.75
N SER A 358 -27.66 6.08 15.82
CA SER A 358 -29.03 6.52 16.08
C SER A 358 -30.02 6.14 14.95
N LEU A 359 -29.50 5.94 13.73
CA LEU A 359 -30.27 5.61 12.53
C LEU A 359 -30.31 4.09 12.28
N VAL A 360 -29.14 3.44 12.36
CA VAL A 360 -28.97 2.03 12.02
C VAL A 360 -29.23 1.14 13.23
N ARG A 361 -30.52 0.92 13.50
CA ARG A 361 -31.02 0.16 14.66
C ARG A 361 -31.58 -1.20 14.26
N SER A 362 -31.11 -2.26 14.92
CA SER A 362 -31.50 -3.66 14.68
C SER A 362 -33.02 -3.91 14.59
N ASP A 363 -33.84 -3.14 15.32
CA ASP A 363 -35.30 -3.32 15.37
C ASP A 363 -36.04 -2.88 14.09
N SER A 364 -35.43 -2.03 13.26
CA SER A 364 -36.11 -1.37 12.13
C SER A 364 -35.24 -1.24 10.88
N GLU A 365 -33.94 -0.96 11.02
CA GLU A 365 -32.98 -0.88 9.92
C GLU A 365 -31.66 -1.55 10.36
N PRO A 366 -31.58 -2.89 10.23
CA PRO A 366 -30.39 -3.63 10.63
C PRO A 366 -29.12 -3.15 9.90
N PRO A 367 -27.96 -3.16 10.58
CA PRO A 367 -26.68 -2.87 9.94
C PRO A 367 -26.34 -3.92 8.88
N ILE A 368 -26.06 -3.45 7.67
CA ILE A 368 -25.68 -4.28 6.52
C ILE A 368 -24.32 -4.96 6.79
N PHE A 369 -24.24 -6.27 6.57
CA PHE A 369 -23.11 -7.13 6.94
C PHE A 369 -22.84 -7.18 8.44
N GLY A 370 -23.88 -6.99 9.27
CA GLY A 370 -23.80 -6.98 10.73
C GLY A 370 -23.06 -8.18 11.32
N ASP A 371 -23.21 -9.35 10.70
CA ASP A 371 -22.67 -10.65 11.15
C ASP A 371 -21.42 -11.10 10.38
N LEU A 372 -20.96 -10.35 9.37
CA LEU A 372 -19.74 -10.64 8.61
C LEU A 372 -18.49 -10.42 9.49
N VAL A 373 -17.46 -11.26 9.33
CA VAL A 373 -16.16 -11.06 9.97
C VAL A 373 -15.47 -9.83 9.37
N ALA A 374 -15.01 -8.91 10.20
CA ALA A 374 -14.42 -7.65 9.74
C ALA A 374 -13.06 -7.84 9.04
N HIS A 375 -12.81 -7.06 7.99
CA HIS A 375 -11.57 -7.10 7.20
C HIS A 375 -10.29 -7.10 8.05
N GLY A 376 -10.23 -6.20 9.05
CA GLY A 376 -9.08 -6.08 9.95
C GLY A 376 -8.84 -7.30 10.86
N VAL A 377 -9.84 -8.15 11.08
CA VAL A 377 -9.68 -9.45 11.78
C VAL A 377 -8.95 -10.43 10.86
N ARG A 378 -9.38 -10.55 9.60
CA ARG A 378 -8.74 -11.45 8.63
C ARG A 378 -7.29 -11.06 8.36
N MET A 379 -7.06 -9.76 8.10
CA MET A 379 -5.73 -9.18 7.96
C MET A 379 -4.82 -9.42 9.18
N ALA A 380 -5.37 -9.51 10.40
CA ALA A 380 -4.61 -9.85 11.60
C ALA A 380 -4.29 -11.36 11.70
N VAL A 381 -5.19 -12.24 11.25
CA VAL A 381 -4.95 -13.69 11.12
C VAL A 381 -3.87 -13.96 10.07
N GLU A 382 -3.98 -13.35 8.88
CA GLU A 382 -3.00 -13.45 7.79
C GLU A 382 -1.61 -12.96 8.25
N LEU A 383 -1.55 -11.76 8.86
CA LEU A 383 -0.32 -11.20 9.44
C LEU A 383 0.30 -12.11 10.51
N TYR A 384 -0.51 -12.80 11.31
CA TYR A 384 -0.01 -13.78 12.26
C TYR A 384 0.55 -15.04 11.57
N GLN A 385 -0.15 -15.58 10.57
CA GLN A 385 0.29 -16.75 9.81
C GLN A 385 1.62 -16.47 9.09
N ASP A 386 1.78 -15.28 8.49
CA ASP A 386 3.04 -14.81 7.90
C ASP A 386 4.16 -14.69 8.95
N ARG A 387 3.92 -13.98 10.06
CA ARG A 387 4.92 -13.81 11.12
C ARG A 387 5.37 -15.17 11.70
N ARG A 388 4.41 -16.05 12.00
CA ARG A 388 4.66 -17.41 12.48
C ARG A 388 5.49 -18.22 11.48
N SER A 389 5.14 -18.19 10.20
CA SER A 389 5.82 -18.97 9.16
C SER A 389 7.26 -18.49 8.94
N ASN A 390 7.47 -17.17 8.92
CA ASN A 390 8.81 -16.59 8.82
C ASN A 390 9.65 -16.85 10.08
N TRP A 391 9.09 -16.69 11.29
CA TRP A 391 9.78 -16.96 12.55
C TRP A 391 10.22 -18.43 12.67
N ILE A 392 9.33 -19.38 12.34
CA ILE A 392 9.64 -20.82 12.34
C ILE A 392 10.70 -21.16 11.29
N LYS A 393 10.67 -20.51 10.12
CA LYS A 393 11.70 -20.68 9.10
C LYS A 393 13.06 -20.19 9.61
N ASP A 394 13.13 -18.96 10.11
CA ASP A 394 14.39 -18.28 10.38
C ASP A 394 15.06 -18.75 11.69
N GLU A 395 14.31 -18.85 12.79
CA GLU A 395 14.84 -19.19 14.13
C GLU A 395 14.95 -20.71 14.37
N ILE A 396 14.27 -21.55 13.57
CA ILE A 396 14.24 -23.02 13.77
C ILE A 396 14.75 -23.79 12.55
N PHE A 397 14.19 -23.59 11.36
CA PHE A 397 14.56 -24.41 10.18
C PHE A 397 15.94 -24.03 9.59
N ASP A 398 16.21 -22.75 9.37
CA ASP A 398 17.50 -22.29 8.85
C ASP A 398 18.61 -22.44 9.91
N LEU A 399 18.27 -22.36 11.20
CA LEU A 399 19.15 -22.74 12.31
C LEU A 399 19.48 -24.24 12.28
N GLN A 400 18.49 -25.14 12.17
CA GLN A 400 18.73 -26.58 11.98
C GLN A 400 19.69 -26.81 10.81
N LYS A 401 19.35 -26.29 9.63
CA LYS A 401 20.11 -26.50 8.39
C LYS A 401 21.56 -26.05 8.54
N THR A 402 21.80 -24.95 9.25
CA THR A 402 23.14 -24.44 9.57
C THR A 402 23.92 -25.37 10.50
N LEU A 403 23.26 -25.96 11.50
CA LEU A 403 23.87 -26.87 12.46
C LEU A 403 24.19 -28.25 11.86
N ASP A 404 23.27 -28.83 11.08
CA ASP A 404 23.45 -30.12 10.40
C ASP A 404 24.57 -30.00 9.32
N SER A 405 24.61 -28.87 8.61
CA SER A 405 25.73 -28.54 7.70
C SER A 405 27.07 -28.44 8.45
N ARG A 406 27.08 -27.93 9.68
CA ARG A 406 28.30 -27.81 10.50
C ARG A 406 28.81 -29.18 10.95
N ILE A 407 27.94 -30.16 11.23
CA ILE A 407 28.35 -31.55 11.48
C ILE A 407 28.98 -32.10 10.21
N THR A 408 28.25 -32.07 9.09
CA THR A 408 28.71 -32.58 7.78
C THR A 408 30.10 -32.06 7.39
N ILE A 409 30.31 -30.75 7.43
CA ILE A 409 31.61 -30.12 7.14
C ILE A 409 32.69 -30.60 8.11
N THR A 410 32.38 -30.72 9.41
CA THR A 410 33.36 -31.19 10.41
C THR A 410 33.72 -32.67 10.23
N LEU A 411 32.80 -33.52 9.79
CA LEU A 411 33.08 -34.92 9.48
C LEU A 411 33.97 -35.04 8.24
N GLN A 412 33.75 -34.20 7.22
CA GLN A 412 34.61 -34.10 6.04
C GLN A 412 36.02 -33.58 6.39
N GLU A 413 36.15 -32.53 7.21
CA GLU A 413 37.44 -32.02 7.72
C GLU A 413 38.28 -33.11 8.41
N LEU A 414 37.62 -34.01 9.15
CA LEU A 414 38.25 -35.06 9.95
C LEU A 414 38.37 -36.41 9.22
N TYR A 415 37.79 -36.52 8.01
CA TYR A 415 37.69 -37.73 7.19
C TYR A 415 37.00 -38.91 7.90
N LEU A 416 36.00 -38.63 8.74
CA LEU A 416 35.21 -39.62 9.46
C LEU A 416 33.88 -39.89 8.73
N PRO A 417 33.36 -41.14 8.71
CA PRO A 417 33.89 -42.36 9.33
C PRO A 417 35.01 -43.08 8.53
N ALA A 418 35.32 -42.66 7.30
CA ALA A 418 36.25 -43.39 6.42
C ALA A 418 37.62 -43.70 7.06
N ALA A 419 38.15 -42.80 7.88
CA ALA A 419 39.43 -42.97 8.57
C ALA A 419 39.43 -44.06 9.66
N ILE A 420 38.28 -44.44 10.24
CA ILE A 420 38.14 -45.57 11.17
C ILE A 420 37.81 -46.88 10.44
N ASP A 421 36.97 -46.84 9.40
CA ASP A 421 36.66 -48.04 8.58
C ASP A 421 37.91 -48.64 7.93
N ALA A 422 38.86 -47.79 7.54
CA ALA A 422 40.15 -48.21 6.98
C ALA A 422 41.06 -48.98 7.96
N LEU A 423 40.75 -49.00 9.27
CA LEU A 423 41.51 -49.76 10.27
C LEU A 423 41.19 -51.26 10.23
N ASP A 424 39.92 -51.61 10.04
CA ASP A 424 39.42 -52.98 10.25
C ASP A 424 39.66 -53.90 9.04
N LYS A 425 39.97 -53.35 7.86
CA LYS A 425 40.30 -54.12 6.63
C LYS A 425 41.49 -53.53 5.85
N ARG A 426 42.69 -54.04 6.14
CA ARG A 426 43.92 -53.76 5.35
C ARG A 426 44.01 -54.55 4.02
N VAL A 427 43.05 -55.45 3.75
CA VAL A 427 42.90 -56.25 2.52
C VAL A 427 41.40 -56.25 2.17
N GLY A 428 41.04 -56.08 0.89
CA GLY A 428 39.66 -55.82 0.48
C GLY A 428 39.24 -54.36 0.69
N LEU A 429 38.24 -53.92 -0.07
CA LEU A 429 37.65 -52.58 0.04
C LEU A 429 36.78 -52.42 1.31
N PRO A 430 36.67 -51.21 1.88
CA PRO A 430 35.76 -50.93 3.00
C PRO A 430 34.29 -51.19 2.62
N PRO A 431 33.47 -51.79 3.50
CA PRO A 431 32.05 -52.03 3.21
C PRO A 431 31.25 -50.75 2.91
N SER A 432 31.59 -49.64 3.58
CA SER A 432 31.01 -48.32 3.34
C SER A 432 31.32 -47.78 1.94
N LEU A 433 32.55 -47.98 1.44
CA LEU A 433 32.91 -47.63 0.07
C LEU A 433 32.28 -48.56 -0.96
N LEU A 434 32.16 -49.86 -0.65
CA LEU A 434 31.46 -50.83 -1.50
C LEU A 434 29.96 -50.51 -1.63
N ALA A 435 29.30 -50.12 -0.53
CA ALA A 435 27.90 -49.66 -0.57
C ALA A 435 27.74 -48.40 -1.43
N LYS A 436 28.63 -47.39 -1.23
CA LYS A 436 28.68 -46.19 -2.08
C LYS A 436 28.91 -46.52 -3.57
N ALA A 437 29.79 -47.48 -3.88
CA ALA A 437 30.02 -47.96 -5.25
C ALA A 437 28.83 -48.74 -5.85
N GLU A 438 28.15 -49.57 -5.05
CA GLU A 438 26.92 -50.27 -5.45
C GLU A 438 25.77 -49.32 -5.70
N GLU A 439 25.68 -48.22 -4.95
CA GLU A 439 24.70 -47.15 -5.16
C GLU A 439 24.97 -46.37 -6.45
N VAL A 440 26.21 -45.90 -6.67
CA VAL A 440 26.62 -45.27 -7.94
C VAL A 440 26.35 -46.19 -9.13
N ARG A 441 26.58 -47.51 -8.99
CA ARG A 441 26.26 -48.51 -10.03
C ARG A 441 24.75 -48.72 -10.22
N ARG A 442 23.94 -48.70 -9.15
CA ARG A 442 22.48 -48.84 -9.19
C ARG A 442 21.80 -47.64 -9.84
N ASP A 443 22.28 -46.45 -9.51
CA ASP A 443 21.70 -45.17 -9.94
C ASP A 443 22.16 -44.77 -11.36
N GLY A 444 23.08 -45.54 -11.97
CA GLY A 444 23.55 -45.35 -13.35
C GLY A 444 24.75 -44.40 -13.49
N GLY A 445 25.36 -43.98 -12.38
CA GLY A 445 26.64 -43.26 -12.33
C GLY A 445 26.73 -42.07 -13.29
N VAL A 446 27.82 -42.02 -14.07
CA VAL A 446 28.09 -40.99 -15.10
C VAL A 446 26.94 -40.87 -16.11
N SER A 447 26.29 -41.98 -16.49
CA SER A 447 25.18 -41.97 -17.46
C SER A 447 23.93 -41.25 -16.92
N ARG A 448 23.68 -41.35 -15.61
CA ARG A 448 22.59 -40.65 -14.93
C ARG A 448 22.84 -39.14 -14.88
N ILE A 449 24.06 -38.71 -14.58
CA ILE A 449 24.46 -37.30 -14.61
C ILE A 449 24.31 -36.73 -16.03
N ALA A 450 24.87 -37.40 -17.04
CA ALA A 450 24.74 -36.99 -18.44
C ALA A 450 23.29 -36.94 -18.94
N THR A 451 22.39 -37.71 -18.34
CA THR A 451 20.95 -37.67 -18.62
C THR A 451 20.26 -36.51 -17.91
N LEU A 452 20.51 -36.31 -16.61
CA LEU A 452 19.99 -35.17 -15.85
C LEU A 452 20.43 -33.83 -16.44
N MET A 453 21.70 -33.69 -16.84
CA MET A 453 22.20 -32.48 -17.52
C MET A 453 21.46 -32.22 -18.84
N ARG A 454 21.18 -33.27 -19.63
CA ARG A 454 20.45 -33.17 -20.90
C ARG A 454 18.98 -32.79 -20.69
N ASP A 455 18.31 -33.39 -19.72
CA ASP A 455 16.90 -33.07 -19.42
C ASP A 455 16.77 -31.66 -18.82
N ARG A 456 17.68 -31.25 -17.92
CA ARG A 456 17.75 -29.88 -17.41
C ARG A 456 17.91 -28.87 -18.56
N GLN A 457 18.86 -29.11 -19.46
CA GLN A 457 19.09 -28.28 -20.63
C GLN A 457 17.82 -28.18 -21.51
N ARG A 458 17.19 -29.31 -21.81
CA ARG A 458 15.97 -29.39 -22.62
C ARG A 458 14.79 -28.60 -22.03
N VAL A 459 14.60 -28.64 -20.71
CA VAL A 459 13.52 -27.90 -20.04
C VAL A 459 13.88 -26.40 -19.91
N SER A 460 15.14 -26.05 -19.68
CA SER A 460 15.62 -24.66 -19.72
C SER A 460 15.41 -24.02 -21.10
N GLU A 461 15.80 -24.71 -22.17
CA GLU A 461 15.55 -24.30 -23.56
C GLU A 461 14.05 -24.21 -23.89
N GLN A 462 13.19 -25.00 -23.23
CA GLN A 462 11.74 -24.89 -23.37
C GLN A 462 11.19 -23.66 -22.65
N ALA A 463 11.56 -23.43 -21.39
CA ALA A 463 11.14 -22.26 -20.61
C ALA A 463 11.58 -20.94 -21.26
N SER A 464 12.83 -20.87 -21.73
CA SER A 464 13.37 -19.71 -22.46
C SER A 464 12.59 -19.42 -23.76
N ARG A 465 12.23 -20.44 -24.55
CA ARG A 465 11.40 -20.25 -25.75
C ARG A 465 9.97 -19.78 -25.44
N VAL A 466 9.38 -20.23 -24.33
CA VAL A 466 8.03 -19.81 -23.93
C VAL A 466 8.03 -18.38 -23.39
N LEU A 467 9.08 -17.95 -22.67
CA LEU A 467 9.25 -16.55 -22.27
C LEU A 467 9.52 -15.63 -23.46
N GLN A 468 10.33 -16.06 -24.44
CA GLN A 468 10.49 -15.31 -25.69
C GLN A 468 9.15 -15.15 -26.41
N GLN A 469 8.35 -16.22 -26.54
CA GLN A 469 6.99 -16.11 -27.10
C GLN A 469 6.09 -15.13 -26.33
N ALA A 470 6.19 -15.07 -24.99
CA ALA A 470 5.43 -14.11 -24.19
C ALA A 470 5.85 -12.65 -24.45
N PHE A 471 7.11 -12.42 -24.82
CA PHE A 471 7.64 -11.11 -25.21
C PHE A 471 7.25 -10.77 -26.66
N ASP A 472 7.45 -11.69 -27.61
CA ASP A 472 7.11 -11.55 -29.02
C ASP A 472 5.61 -11.16 -29.23
N ILE A 473 4.71 -11.67 -28.37
CA ILE A 473 3.28 -11.32 -28.37
C ILE A 473 3.02 -9.85 -27.97
N LEU A 474 3.78 -9.32 -27.01
CA LEU A 474 3.62 -7.94 -26.54
C LEU A 474 4.29 -6.95 -27.50
N ASP A 475 5.42 -7.31 -28.09
CA ASP A 475 6.07 -6.51 -29.13
C ASP A 475 5.18 -6.42 -30.38
N GLN A 476 4.55 -7.53 -30.81
CA GLN A 476 3.62 -7.50 -31.94
C GLN A 476 2.39 -6.59 -31.67
N GLU A 477 1.75 -6.67 -30.50
CA GLU A 477 0.63 -5.76 -30.19
C GLU A 477 1.09 -4.30 -30.08
N ALA A 478 2.33 -4.04 -29.65
CA ALA A 478 2.90 -2.70 -29.62
C ALA A 478 3.25 -2.15 -31.02
N GLU A 479 3.68 -3.01 -31.97
CA GLU A 479 3.80 -2.65 -33.39
C GLU A 479 2.42 -2.36 -33.99
N ASP A 480 1.44 -3.24 -33.76
CA ASP A 480 0.05 -3.08 -34.23
C ASP A 480 -0.58 -1.78 -33.65
N ASP A 481 -0.44 -1.50 -32.34
CA ASP A 481 -0.89 -0.27 -31.66
C ASP A 481 -0.22 1.00 -32.22
N ALA A 482 1.01 0.90 -32.71
CA ALA A 482 1.69 1.99 -33.40
C ALA A 482 1.12 2.23 -34.81
N GLU A 483 0.94 1.17 -35.61
CA GLU A 483 0.29 1.29 -36.94
C GLU A 483 -1.13 1.86 -36.83
N TYR A 484 -1.92 1.40 -35.85
CA TYR A 484 -3.27 1.90 -35.63
C TYR A 484 -3.30 3.36 -35.17
N ARG A 485 -2.33 3.85 -34.39
CA ARG A 485 -2.21 5.30 -34.12
C ARG A 485 -1.85 6.10 -35.37
N ASP A 486 -0.83 5.69 -36.13
CA ASP A 486 -0.43 6.41 -37.34
C ASP A 486 -1.60 6.54 -38.34
N ALA A 487 -2.46 5.52 -38.41
CA ALA A 487 -3.72 5.54 -39.15
C ALA A 487 -4.81 6.44 -38.55
N TYR A 488 -5.10 6.35 -37.24
CA TYR A 488 -6.33 6.88 -36.64
C TYR A 488 -6.19 8.03 -35.62
N GLU A 489 -4.97 8.43 -35.20
CA GLU A 489 -4.70 9.52 -34.24
C GLU A 489 -5.39 10.86 -34.57
N LYS A 490 -5.71 11.08 -35.85
CA LYS A 490 -6.39 12.30 -36.35
C LYS A 490 -7.90 12.32 -36.09
N HIS A 491 -8.45 11.28 -35.46
CA HIS A 491 -9.87 11.17 -35.11
C HIS A 491 -10.08 11.27 -33.58
N ASP A 492 -10.97 12.19 -33.19
CA ASP A 492 -11.41 12.53 -31.82
C ASP A 492 -12.16 11.40 -31.07
N VAL A 493 -11.95 10.15 -31.50
CA VAL A 493 -12.57 8.90 -31.03
C VAL A 493 -11.49 7.90 -30.53
N TRP A 494 -10.22 8.08 -30.92
CA TRP A 494 -9.13 7.15 -30.63
C TRP A 494 -8.46 7.42 -29.26
N ASP A 495 -9.24 7.35 -28.18
CA ASP A 495 -8.79 7.56 -26.79
C ASP A 495 -8.23 6.26 -26.16
N ARG A 496 -7.19 5.68 -26.81
CA ARG A 496 -6.60 4.36 -26.47
C ARG A 496 -5.22 4.52 -25.81
N THR A 497 -5.10 4.11 -24.55
CA THR A 497 -3.84 4.13 -23.76
C THR A 497 -2.68 3.47 -24.53
N PRO A 498 -1.47 4.07 -24.53
CA PRO A 498 -0.27 3.48 -25.13
C PRO A 498 0.03 2.07 -24.62
N SER A 499 0.33 1.12 -25.50
CA SER A 499 0.63 -0.25 -25.08
C SER A 499 1.80 -0.33 -24.09
N HIS A 500 2.82 0.53 -24.21
CA HIS A 500 3.94 0.60 -23.27
C HIS A 500 3.57 1.10 -21.86
N GLU A 501 2.42 1.77 -21.68
CA GLU A 501 1.86 2.08 -20.36
C GLU A 501 0.92 0.95 -19.89
N ALA A 502 0.18 0.33 -20.81
CA ALA A 502 -0.83 -0.69 -20.52
C ALA A 502 -0.28 -2.12 -20.31
N ASN A 503 0.93 -2.43 -20.79
CA ASN A 503 1.60 -3.73 -20.64
C ASN A 503 2.75 -3.75 -19.62
N GLY A 504 3.01 -2.63 -18.92
CA GLY A 504 4.20 -2.46 -18.07
C GLY A 504 4.38 -3.53 -16.99
N ASP A 505 3.28 -3.98 -16.36
CA ASP A 505 3.30 -5.06 -15.36
C ASP A 505 3.65 -6.43 -15.98
N LEU A 506 3.25 -6.69 -17.24
CA LEU A 506 3.60 -7.91 -17.97
C LEU A 506 5.07 -7.90 -18.39
N ILE A 507 5.59 -6.77 -18.89
CA ILE A 507 7.03 -6.61 -19.19
C ILE A 507 7.86 -6.81 -17.92
N ALA A 508 7.48 -6.18 -16.80
CA ALA A 508 8.15 -6.37 -15.52
C ALA A 508 8.15 -7.83 -15.03
N ALA A 509 7.08 -8.59 -15.32
CA ALA A 509 7.02 -10.02 -15.05
C ALA A 509 7.97 -10.83 -15.96
N ILE A 510 8.02 -10.53 -17.27
CA ILE A 510 8.92 -11.20 -18.22
C ILE A 510 10.38 -10.99 -17.82
N THR A 511 10.83 -9.73 -17.68
CA THR A 511 12.24 -9.41 -17.33
C THR A 511 12.69 -10.08 -16.03
N LYS A 512 11.82 -10.15 -15.02
CA LYS A 512 12.09 -10.86 -13.77
C LYS A 512 12.36 -12.37 -13.99
N TYR A 513 11.64 -13.03 -14.91
CA TYR A 513 11.90 -14.44 -15.22
C TYR A 513 13.11 -14.64 -16.15
N GLU A 514 13.47 -13.66 -16.98
CA GLU A 514 14.75 -13.65 -17.69
C GLU A 514 15.95 -13.52 -16.74
N GLU A 515 15.88 -12.64 -15.74
CA GLU A 515 16.91 -12.54 -14.69
C GLU A 515 17.03 -13.86 -13.90
N ALA A 516 15.92 -14.52 -13.61
CA ALA A 516 15.90 -15.83 -12.97
C ALA A 516 16.55 -16.92 -13.86
N LEU A 517 16.25 -16.95 -15.17
CA LEU A 517 16.94 -17.84 -16.13
C LEU A 517 18.44 -17.57 -16.18
N ARG A 518 18.85 -16.29 -16.24
CA ARG A 518 20.27 -15.90 -16.30
C ARG A 518 21.03 -16.31 -15.04
N THR A 519 20.41 -16.19 -13.86
CA THR A 519 20.98 -16.62 -12.58
C THR A 519 21.06 -18.13 -12.49
N ALA A 520 20.02 -18.85 -12.94
CA ALA A 520 20.01 -20.31 -13.00
C ALA A 520 21.09 -20.86 -13.96
N ALA A 521 21.25 -20.27 -15.14
CA ALA A 521 22.29 -20.64 -16.10
C ALA A 521 23.72 -20.44 -15.55
N ALA A 522 23.94 -19.39 -14.74
CA ALA A 522 25.21 -19.19 -14.06
C ALA A 522 25.46 -20.25 -12.96
N SER A 523 24.43 -20.63 -12.20
CA SER A 523 24.51 -21.74 -11.24
C SER A 523 24.80 -23.06 -11.95
N ASP A 524 24.11 -23.34 -13.05
CA ASP A 524 24.27 -24.54 -13.87
C ASP A 524 25.68 -24.72 -14.42
N ALA A 525 26.33 -23.62 -14.83
CA ALA A 525 27.74 -23.64 -15.21
C ALA A 525 28.63 -24.10 -14.05
N THR A 526 28.43 -23.57 -12.83
CA THR A 526 29.23 -24.01 -11.66
C THR A 526 28.98 -25.48 -11.28
N VAL A 527 27.78 -26.02 -11.51
CA VAL A 527 27.49 -27.45 -11.31
C VAL A 527 28.20 -28.31 -12.36
N ASN A 528 28.27 -27.85 -13.62
CA ASN A 528 29.03 -28.53 -14.67
C ASN A 528 30.55 -28.49 -14.37
N ASP A 529 31.09 -27.35 -13.95
CA ASP A 529 32.50 -27.17 -13.61
C ASP A 529 32.90 -27.99 -12.38
N LYS A 530 31.99 -28.17 -11.39
CA LYS A 530 32.15 -29.12 -10.30
C LYS A 530 32.18 -30.57 -10.80
N TRP A 531 31.25 -30.95 -11.69
CA TRP A 531 31.17 -32.31 -12.20
C TRP A 531 32.46 -32.76 -12.91
N LEU A 532 33.04 -31.90 -13.75
CA LEU A 532 34.28 -32.18 -14.49
C LEU A 532 35.48 -32.53 -13.58
N GLN A 533 35.48 -32.09 -12.32
CA GLN A 533 36.51 -32.42 -11.33
C GLN A 533 36.34 -33.82 -10.75
N TRP A 534 35.11 -34.33 -10.69
CA TRP A 534 34.77 -35.62 -10.09
C TRP A 534 34.56 -36.74 -11.11
N GLU A 535 34.18 -36.42 -12.35
CA GLU A 535 33.79 -37.37 -13.41
C GLU A 535 34.72 -38.58 -13.52
N ASN A 536 36.02 -38.37 -13.66
CA ASN A 536 37.03 -39.44 -13.77
C ASN A 536 37.10 -40.35 -12.52
N LEU A 537 36.86 -39.79 -11.33
CA LEU A 537 36.89 -40.52 -10.05
C LEU A 537 35.58 -41.27 -9.79
N VAL A 538 34.45 -40.71 -10.22
CA VAL A 538 33.14 -41.37 -10.20
C VAL A 538 33.08 -42.49 -11.24
N GLU A 539 33.75 -42.33 -12.39
CA GLU A 539 33.90 -43.42 -13.36
C GLU A 539 34.69 -44.59 -12.75
N VAL A 540 35.80 -44.32 -12.04
CA VAL A 540 36.53 -45.36 -11.28
C VAL A 540 35.64 -46.01 -10.22
N LEU A 541 34.87 -45.23 -9.45
CA LEU A 541 33.95 -45.74 -8.43
C LEU A 541 32.80 -46.58 -8.99
N GLY A 542 32.40 -46.34 -10.25
CA GLY A 542 31.36 -47.08 -10.96
C GLY A 542 31.81 -48.40 -11.60
N ARG A 543 33.12 -48.74 -11.56
CA ARG A 543 33.67 -49.98 -12.14
C ARG A 543 33.51 -51.20 -11.21
N ASN A 544 34.05 -52.34 -11.64
CA ASN A 544 34.03 -53.58 -10.86
C ASN A 544 34.89 -53.46 -9.59
N ASN A 545 34.53 -54.19 -8.53
CA ASN A 545 35.22 -54.13 -7.24
C ASN A 545 36.72 -54.45 -7.34
N ASP A 546 37.12 -55.36 -8.24
CA ASP A 546 38.53 -55.72 -8.47
C ASP A 546 39.34 -54.55 -9.06
N GLU A 547 38.72 -53.71 -9.88
CA GLU A 547 39.34 -52.53 -10.49
C GLU A 547 39.45 -51.37 -9.49
N ILE A 548 38.47 -51.25 -8.59
CA ILE A 548 38.51 -50.31 -7.46
C ILE A 548 39.57 -50.76 -6.44
N GLU A 549 39.76 -52.06 -6.18
CA GLU A 549 40.84 -52.56 -5.33
C GLU A 549 42.23 -52.40 -6.00
N ALA A 550 42.31 -52.45 -7.33
CA ALA A 550 43.53 -52.10 -8.07
C ALA A 550 43.91 -50.61 -7.98
N TYR A 551 42.93 -49.71 -7.83
CA TYR A 551 43.16 -48.27 -7.59
C TYR A 551 43.63 -47.97 -6.16
N VAL A 552 43.34 -48.85 -5.19
CA VAL A 552 43.60 -48.62 -3.76
C VAL A 552 44.84 -49.42 -3.29
N PRO A 553 45.97 -48.77 -2.91
CA PRO A 553 47.20 -49.43 -2.50
C PRO A 553 46.99 -50.51 -1.43
N SER A 554 47.36 -51.76 -1.75
CA SER A 554 47.00 -52.95 -0.98
C SER A 554 48.22 -53.72 -0.48
N VAL A 555 48.25 -54.00 0.83
CA VAL A 555 49.40 -54.62 1.52
C VAL A 555 49.16 -56.11 1.72
N ARG A 556 49.85 -56.95 0.92
CA ARG A 556 49.93 -58.40 1.17
C ARG A 556 50.95 -58.70 2.28
N MET A 557 50.46 -58.87 3.50
CA MET A 557 51.21 -59.42 4.64
C MET A 557 50.49 -60.65 5.20
N SER A 558 51.24 -61.60 5.76
CA SER A 558 50.70 -62.84 6.31
C SER A 558 49.96 -62.62 7.64
N ASP A 559 48.96 -63.47 7.92
CA ASP A 559 48.06 -63.33 9.07
C ASP A 559 48.75 -63.18 10.43
N GLN A 560 49.89 -63.84 10.62
CA GLN A 560 50.63 -63.86 11.89
C GLN A 560 51.23 -62.49 12.29
N ALA A 561 51.23 -61.49 11.39
CA ALA A 561 51.64 -60.12 11.68
C ALA A 561 50.48 -59.17 12.05
N ARG A 562 49.21 -59.62 11.98
CA ARG A 562 48.03 -58.74 12.11
C ARG A 562 47.87 -58.15 13.52
N ASP A 563 47.92 -58.99 14.56
CA ASP A 563 47.66 -58.56 15.95
C ASP A 563 48.83 -57.83 16.61
N VAL A 564 50.06 -57.99 16.09
CA VAL A 564 51.29 -57.46 16.74
C VAL A 564 51.51 -55.97 16.42
N VAL A 565 50.92 -55.46 15.33
CA VAL A 565 51.22 -54.12 14.78
C VAL A 565 50.07 -53.11 15.02
N ILE A 566 48.83 -53.57 15.19
CA ILE A 566 47.72 -52.69 15.61
C ILE A 566 47.71 -52.63 17.14
N GLY A 567 48.41 -51.64 17.71
CA GLY A 567 48.40 -51.40 19.14
C GLY A 567 46.97 -51.26 19.69
N SER A 568 46.69 -51.89 20.83
CA SER A 568 45.38 -51.89 21.49
C SER A 568 44.81 -50.49 21.71
N THR A 569 45.69 -49.51 21.95
CA THR A 569 45.39 -48.06 21.99
C THR A 569 44.64 -47.57 20.76
N THR A 570 45.04 -47.96 19.54
CA THR A 570 44.42 -47.50 18.29
C THR A 570 43.02 -48.06 18.11
N GLN A 571 42.81 -49.34 18.43
CA GLN A 571 41.48 -49.96 18.45
C GLN A 571 40.58 -49.38 19.56
N HIS A 572 41.14 -48.95 20.69
CA HIS A 572 40.39 -48.24 21.72
C HIS A 572 39.93 -46.85 21.24
N GLN A 573 40.82 -46.03 20.65
CA GLN A 573 40.44 -44.72 20.09
C GLN A 573 39.41 -44.84 18.95
N ALA A 574 39.50 -45.88 18.12
CA ALA A 574 38.52 -46.15 17.06
C ALA A 574 37.12 -46.51 17.58
N ARG A 575 36.98 -46.99 18.83
CA ARG A 575 35.68 -47.18 19.49
C ARG A 575 35.13 -45.85 20.00
N VAL A 576 35.94 -45.09 20.74
CA VAL A 576 35.57 -43.75 21.24
C VAL A 576 35.08 -42.83 20.11
N LEU A 577 35.68 -42.92 18.91
CA LEU A 577 35.19 -42.19 17.73
C LEU A 577 33.81 -42.65 17.23
N ARG A 578 33.51 -43.96 17.26
CA ARG A 578 32.18 -44.48 16.89
C ARG A 578 31.11 -44.03 17.88
N ASP A 579 31.40 -44.16 19.17
CA ASP A 579 30.50 -43.75 20.26
C ASP A 579 30.14 -42.25 20.14
N LEU A 580 31.09 -41.40 19.70
CA LEU A 580 30.87 -39.96 19.47
C LEU A 580 30.10 -39.66 18.17
N LEU A 581 30.27 -40.45 17.11
CA LEU A 581 29.50 -40.32 15.87
C LEU A 581 28.03 -40.70 16.07
N GLU A 582 27.77 -41.77 16.83
CA GLU A 582 26.40 -42.18 17.21
C GLU A 582 25.70 -41.09 18.05
N GLN A 583 26.41 -40.46 18.99
CA GLN A 583 25.90 -39.32 19.76
C GLN A 583 25.60 -38.08 18.89
N LEU A 584 26.38 -37.84 17.83
CA LEU A 584 26.10 -36.77 16.87
C LEU A 584 24.85 -37.08 16.03
N GLN A 585 24.75 -38.30 15.49
CA GLN A 585 23.58 -38.74 14.71
C GLN A 585 22.30 -38.72 15.55
N SER A 586 22.34 -39.14 16.82
CA SER A 586 21.22 -38.97 17.77
C SER A 586 20.80 -37.50 17.89
N THR A 587 21.76 -36.58 17.94
CA THR A 587 21.49 -35.14 18.07
C THR A 587 20.85 -34.54 16.82
N GLU A 588 21.18 -35.06 15.63
CA GLU A 588 20.52 -34.69 14.37
C GLU A 588 19.07 -35.22 14.30
N VAL A 589 18.83 -36.46 14.73
CA VAL A 589 17.48 -37.06 14.79
C VAL A 589 16.59 -36.33 15.81
N GLU A 590 17.08 -36.10 17.03
CA GLU A 590 16.38 -35.32 18.07
C GLU A 590 15.97 -33.92 17.59
N ARG A 591 16.81 -33.30 16.75
CA ARG A 591 16.57 -31.98 16.15
C ARG A 591 15.50 -32.05 15.05
N ALA A 592 15.59 -33.03 14.15
CA ALA A 592 14.58 -33.25 13.11
C ALA A 592 13.19 -33.55 13.70
N GLU A 593 13.11 -34.40 14.75
CA GLU A 593 11.86 -34.67 15.47
C GLU A 593 11.26 -33.42 16.12
N THR A 594 12.10 -32.50 16.58
CA THR A 594 11.70 -31.20 17.14
C THR A 594 11.13 -30.28 16.08
N VAL A 595 11.77 -30.19 14.91
CA VAL A 595 11.25 -29.41 13.77
C VAL A 595 9.94 -30.00 13.23
N ASP A 596 9.78 -31.32 13.21
CA ASP A 596 8.51 -31.95 12.84
C ASP A 596 7.42 -31.80 13.91
N ARG A 597 7.79 -31.67 15.19
CA ARG A 597 6.87 -31.28 16.28
C ARG A 597 6.37 -29.84 16.06
N VAL A 598 7.27 -28.91 15.72
CA VAL A 598 6.91 -27.52 15.39
C VAL A 598 5.96 -27.45 14.19
N LYS A 599 6.26 -28.16 13.08
CA LYS A 599 5.36 -28.22 11.90
C LYS A 599 3.96 -28.71 12.25
N ARG A 600 3.85 -29.78 13.06
CA ARG A 600 2.55 -30.31 13.51
C ARG A 600 1.77 -29.32 14.36
N VAL A 601 2.44 -28.55 15.23
CA VAL A 601 1.79 -27.50 16.04
C VAL A 601 1.34 -26.34 15.15
N ALA A 602 2.19 -25.83 14.26
CA ALA A 602 1.86 -24.73 13.36
C ALA A 602 0.72 -25.07 12.37
N ALA A 603 0.58 -26.34 11.98
CA ALA A 603 -0.52 -26.81 11.14
C ALA A 603 -1.87 -26.98 11.88
N ALA A 604 -1.85 -27.04 13.22
CA ALA A 604 -3.05 -27.16 14.07
C ALA A 604 -3.41 -25.86 14.80
N ASP A 605 -2.69 -24.77 14.51
CA ASP A 605 -2.73 -23.52 15.24
C ASP A 605 -3.61 -22.47 14.53
N ASP A 606 -4.79 -22.24 15.10
CA ASP A 606 -5.79 -21.26 14.65
C ASP A 606 -6.01 -20.16 15.70
N ILE A 607 -5.67 -18.93 15.33
CA ILE A 607 -5.79 -17.72 16.15
C ILE A 607 -7.10 -16.95 15.90
N GLN A 608 -7.85 -17.28 14.83
CA GLN A 608 -9.05 -16.55 14.40
C GLN A 608 -10.13 -16.45 15.50
N PRO A 609 -10.40 -17.47 16.34
CA PRO A 609 -11.38 -17.38 17.43
C PRO A 609 -10.98 -16.40 18.54
N GLN A 610 -9.69 -16.18 18.77
CA GLN A 610 -9.19 -15.24 19.79
C GLN A 610 -9.30 -13.80 19.29
N ILE A 611 -8.79 -13.54 18.08
CA ILE A 611 -8.88 -12.22 17.42
C ILE A 611 -10.35 -11.83 17.24
N SER A 612 -11.22 -12.75 16.81
CA SER A 612 -12.66 -12.50 16.69
C SER A 612 -13.32 -12.16 18.02
N ARG A 613 -12.92 -12.80 19.13
CA ARG A 613 -13.43 -12.49 20.47
C ARG A 613 -12.97 -11.10 20.95
N GLN A 614 -11.74 -10.71 20.67
CA GLN A 614 -11.26 -9.36 20.98
C GLN A 614 -11.95 -8.31 20.08
N ALA A 615 -12.18 -8.62 18.81
CA ALA A 615 -12.92 -7.75 17.89
C ALA A 615 -14.37 -7.50 18.34
N GLN A 616 -15.03 -8.50 18.93
CA GLN A 616 -16.36 -8.37 19.55
C GLN A 616 -16.37 -7.50 20.83
N ALA A 617 -15.21 -7.21 21.42
CA ALA A 617 -15.09 -6.32 22.58
C ALA A 617 -14.86 -4.84 22.20
N PHE A 618 -14.55 -4.54 20.93
CA PHE A 618 -14.53 -3.17 20.41
C PHE A 618 -15.94 -2.65 20.14
N GLU A 619 -16.10 -1.32 20.12
CA GLU A 619 -17.37 -0.71 19.73
C GLU A 619 -17.74 -1.07 18.28
N ARG A 620 -19.01 -1.45 18.04
CA ARG A 620 -19.51 -1.98 16.76
C ARG A 620 -19.38 -1.02 15.55
N TRP A 621 -18.92 0.21 15.79
CA TRP A 621 -18.78 1.30 14.81
C TRP A 621 -17.32 1.69 14.53
N VAL A 622 -16.35 1.01 15.16
CA VAL A 622 -14.92 1.26 14.97
C VAL A 622 -14.37 0.45 13.79
N GLU A 623 -13.56 1.10 12.95
CA GLU A 623 -12.79 0.45 11.89
C GLU A 623 -11.70 -0.44 12.52
N VAL A 624 -11.89 -1.76 12.49
CA VAL A 624 -10.96 -2.74 13.06
C VAL A 624 -9.67 -2.79 12.22
N LYS A 625 -8.50 -2.74 12.88
CA LYS A 625 -7.17 -2.75 12.21
C LYS A 625 -6.23 -3.78 12.83
N PRO A 626 -5.32 -4.40 12.05
CA PRO A 626 -4.38 -5.40 12.58
C PRO A 626 -3.55 -4.93 13.77
N ALA A 627 -3.15 -3.66 13.78
CA ALA A 627 -2.41 -3.03 14.88
C ALA A 627 -3.15 -3.04 16.24
N MET A 628 -4.47 -3.28 16.27
CA MET A 628 -5.27 -3.40 17.50
C MET A 628 -5.12 -4.77 18.19
N PHE A 629 -4.48 -5.74 17.53
CA PHE A 629 -4.34 -7.13 18.01
C PHE A 629 -2.89 -7.52 18.35
N GLU A 630 -1.92 -6.60 18.23
CA GLU A 630 -0.47 -6.86 18.37
C GLU A 630 -0.11 -7.60 19.67
N ASP A 631 -0.76 -7.26 20.79
CA ASP A 631 -0.59 -7.94 22.07
C ASP A 631 -0.96 -9.43 21.97
N VAL A 632 -2.08 -9.78 21.30
CA VAL A 632 -2.49 -11.17 21.09
C VAL A 632 -1.59 -11.86 20.07
N LEU A 633 -1.18 -11.18 19.00
CA LEU A 633 -0.28 -11.76 18.00
C LEU A 633 1.09 -12.12 18.62
N SER A 634 1.59 -11.28 19.53
CA SER A 634 2.86 -11.50 20.24
C SER A 634 2.75 -12.60 21.29
N ASN A 635 1.70 -12.59 22.12
CA ASN A 635 1.48 -13.64 23.13
C ASN A 635 1.28 -15.03 22.49
N GLU A 636 0.58 -15.11 21.36
CA GLU A 636 0.40 -16.37 20.63
C GLU A 636 1.63 -16.77 19.80
N LEU A 637 2.60 -15.89 19.56
CA LEU A 637 3.88 -16.28 18.95
C LEU A 637 4.85 -16.87 20.00
N ALA A 638 4.79 -16.39 21.24
CA ALA A 638 5.67 -16.83 22.33
C ALA A 638 5.57 -18.33 22.67
N LYS A 639 4.45 -19.00 22.31
CA LYS A 639 4.32 -20.46 22.45
C LYS A 639 5.32 -21.28 21.62
N TYR A 640 6.01 -20.65 20.67
CA TYR A 640 7.06 -21.29 19.88
C TYR A 640 8.48 -21.14 20.47
N ASP A 641 8.70 -20.24 21.44
CA ASP A 641 10.03 -19.99 22.03
C ASP A 641 10.66 -21.24 22.66
N GLN A 642 9.85 -22.14 23.26
CA GLN A 642 10.35 -23.41 23.81
C GLN A 642 11.10 -24.25 22.76
N TYR A 643 10.62 -24.32 21.52
CA TYR A 643 11.26 -25.11 20.48
C TYR A 643 12.58 -24.50 19.99
N ARG A 644 12.69 -23.18 20.07
CA ARG A 644 13.95 -22.45 19.83
C ARG A 644 14.97 -22.73 20.93
N GLU A 645 14.54 -22.76 22.21
CA GLU A 645 15.39 -23.20 23.32
C GLU A 645 15.84 -24.67 23.17
N GLU A 646 14.97 -25.56 22.69
CA GLU A 646 15.31 -26.96 22.39
C GLU A 646 16.37 -27.09 21.27
N VAL A 647 16.28 -26.29 20.20
CA VAL A 647 17.29 -26.26 19.12
C VAL A 647 18.61 -25.63 19.59
N GLU A 648 18.58 -24.57 20.40
CA GLU A 648 19.77 -23.97 21.01
C GLU A 648 20.48 -24.91 22.01
N ALA A 649 19.73 -25.66 22.81
CA ALA A 649 20.28 -26.73 23.64
C ALA A 649 20.95 -27.83 22.78
N SER A 650 20.34 -28.17 21.64
CA SER A 650 20.91 -29.08 20.65
C SER A 650 22.20 -28.52 20.00
N ARG A 651 22.29 -27.21 19.76
CA ARG A 651 23.54 -26.54 19.31
C ARG A 651 24.66 -26.71 20.34
N LEU A 652 24.40 -26.41 21.62
CA LEU A 652 25.40 -26.53 22.68
C LEU A 652 25.87 -27.99 22.88
N LYS A 653 24.94 -28.96 22.77
CA LYS A 653 25.25 -30.41 22.76
C LYS A 653 26.18 -30.77 21.59
N GLN A 654 25.87 -30.27 20.39
CA GLN A 654 26.69 -30.48 19.19
C GLN A 654 28.09 -29.86 19.31
N GLU A 655 28.22 -28.61 19.76
CA GLU A 655 29.52 -27.93 19.92
C GLU A 655 30.45 -28.72 20.87
N LEU A 656 29.91 -29.22 21.97
CA LEU A 656 30.61 -30.10 22.90
C LEU A 656 31.06 -31.42 22.24
N LEU A 657 30.17 -32.06 21.46
CA LEU A 657 30.46 -33.32 20.77
C LEU A 657 31.50 -33.15 19.66
N LEU A 658 31.41 -32.11 18.83
CA LEU A 658 32.41 -31.81 17.80
C LEU A 658 33.78 -31.46 18.42
N GLY A 659 33.81 -30.77 19.55
CA GLY A 659 35.03 -30.54 20.32
C GLY A 659 35.70 -31.84 20.80
N LYS A 660 34.90 -32.76 21.39
CA LYS A 660 35.37 -34.10 21.78
C LYS A 660 35.87 -34.91 20.58
N LEU A 661 35.13 -34.86 19.46
CA LEU A 661 35.46 -35.58 18.23
C LEU A 661 36.81 -35.14 17.65
N LYS A 662 37.09 -33.82 17.63
CA LYS A 662 38.39 -33.30 17.18
C LYS A 662 39.54 -33.79 18.06
N VAL A 663 39.38 -33.77 19.39
CA VAL A 663 40.40 -34.29 20.34
C VAL A 663 40.61 -35.81 20.20
N ALA A 664 39.53 -36.58 20.04
CA ALA A 664 39.60 -38.03 19.84
C ALA A 664 40.25 -38.39 18.49
N ASN A 665 39.98 -37.64 17.42
CA ASN A 665 40.62 -37.85 16.12
C ASN A 665 42.12 -37.55 16.18
N ASP A 666 42.51 -36.49 16.89
CA ASP A 666 43.92 -36.17 17.15
C ASP A 666 44.65 -37.30 17.90
N ALA A 667 44.01 -37.89 18.91
CA ALA A 667 44.56 -39.04 19.64
C ALA A 667 44.67 -40.29 18.76
N PHE A 668 43.66 -40.56 17.92
CA PHE A 668 43.63 -41.65 16.93
C PHE A 668 44.72 -41.49 15.85
N LEU A 669 44.92 -40.28 15.33
CA LEU A 669 45.97 -39.99 14.34
C LEU A 669 47.37 -40.16 14.95
N ARG A 670 47.59 -39.66 16.18
CA ARG A 670 48.86 -39.83 16.90
C ARG A 670 49.19 -41.30 17.20
N SER A 671 48.19 -42.17 17.36
CA SER A 671 48.41 -43.61 17.59
C SER A 671 48.75 -44.42 16.31
N ARG A 672 48.75 -43.77 15.12
CA ARG A 672 48.96 -44.40 13.81
C ARG A 672 50.29 -44.02 13.14
N GLN A 673 51.33 -43.79 13.93
CA GLN A 673 52.55 -43.13 13.47
C GLN A 673 53.31 -43.89 12.36
N ASP A 674 53.38 -43.25 11.19
CA ASP A 674 54.35 -43.44 10.09
C ASP A 674 54.45 -44.78 9.33
N ASP A 675 53.31 -45.45 9.08
CA ASP A 675 53.17 -46.40 7.95
C ASP A 675 52.84 -45.63 6.64
N PRO A 676 53.75 -45.56 5.64
CA PRO A 676 53.53 -44.78 4.43
C PRO A 676 52.48 -45.39 3.50
N VAL A 677 52.34 -46.71 3.46
CA VAL A 677 51.37 -47.39 2.58
C VAL A 677 49.96 -47.26 3.15
N VAL A 678 49.81 -47.21 4.48
CA VAL A 678 48.54 -46.81 5.12
C VAL A 678 48.16 -45.38 4.79
N LYS A 679 49.11 -44.43 4.75
CA LYS A 679 48.83 -43.05 4.33
C LYS A 679 48.40 -42.97 2.86
N GLU A 680 49.01 -43.78 2.00
CA GLU A 680 48.65 -43.84 0.57
C GLU A 680 47.29 -44.51 0.34
N ARG A 681 47.04 -45.66 0.99
CA ARG A 681 45.73 -46.34 1.00
C ARG A 681 44.62 -45.43 1.54
N GLN A 682 44.88 -44.71 2.63
CA GLN A 682 43.93 -43.74 3.18
C GLN A 682 43.62 -42.62 2.20
N ARG A 683 44.62 -42.07 1.49
CA ARG A 683 44.39 -41.05 0.45
C ARG A 683 43.54 -41.60 -0.70
N ALA A 684 43.82 -42.80 -1.20
CA ALA A 684 43.02 -43.41 -2.27
C ALA A 684 41.55 -43.61 -1.84
N LEU A 685 41.32 -44.14 -0.63
CA LEU A 685 39.97 -44.30 -0.06
C LEU A 685 39.27 -42.97 0.19
N GLN A 686 40.01 -41.94 0.66
CA GLN A 686 39.52 -40.58 0.87
C GLN A 686 39.09 -39.94 -0.47
N THR A 687 39.92 -40.03 -1.52
CA THR A 687 39.59 -39.51 -2.86
C THR A 687 38.34 -40.17 -3.44
N LEU A 688 38.17 -41.48 -3.28
CA LEU A 688 36.97 -42.18 -3.73
C LEU A 688 35.72 -41.86 -2.88
N ALA A 689 35.88 -41.63 -1.57
CA ALA A 689 34.79 -41.18 -0.71
C ALA A 689 34.32 -39.77 -1.08
N LEU A 690 35.25 -38.84 -1.30
CA LEU A 690 34.95 -37.48 -1.79
C LEU A 690 34.33 -37.48 -3.19
N ALA A 691 34.72 -38.42 -4.06
CA ALA A 691 34.10 -38.59 -5.37
C ALA A 691 32.64 -39.05 -5.29
N TYR A 692 32.28 -39.94 -4.35
CA TYR A 692 30.88 -40.25 -4.07
C TYR A 692 30.15 -39.01 -3.51
N ASP A 693 30.75 -38.29 -2.56
CA ASP A 693 30.10 -37.14 -1.94
C ASP A 693 29.81 -36.05 -2.99
N GLY A 694 30.78 -35.79 -3.89
CA GLY A 694 30.62 -34.91 -5.05
C GLY A 694 29.64 -35.43 -6.11
N TYR A 695 29.54 -36.75 -6.32
CA TYR A 695 28.48 -37.35 -7.15
C TYR A 695 27.10 -37.08 -6.55
N SER A 696 26.90 -37.36 -5.26
CA SER A 696 25.64 -37.15 -4.55
C SER A 696 25.23 -35.67 -4.55
N GLU A 697 26.18 -34.76 -4.30
CA GLU A 697 25.97 -33.31 -4.44
C GLU A 697 25.52 -32.94 -5.87
N THR A 698 26.18 -33.48 -6.90
CA THR A 698 25.85 -33.21 -8.30
C THR A 698 24.48 -33.78 -8.70
N VAL A 699 24.13 -34.99 -8.26
CA VAL A 699 22.79 -35.58 -8.47
C VAL A 699 21.72 -34.72 -7.81
N SER A 700 21.95 -34.27 -6.58
CA SER A 700 21.03 -33.39 -5.84
C SER A 700 20.85 -32.05 -6.57
N ASN A 701 21.94 -31.33 -6.85
CA ASN A 701 21.91 -30.02 -7.51
C ASN A 701 21.26 -30.07 -8.90
N LEU A 702 21.53 -31.11 -9.70
CA LEU A 702 20.89 -31.30 -11.01
C LEU A 702 19.40 -31.65 -10.89
N SER A 703 19.01 -32.38 -9.85
CA SER A 703 17.60 -32.71 -9.61
C SER A 703 16.82 -31.50 -9.11
N GLU A 704 17.42 -30.66 -8.25
CA GLU A 704 16.85 -29.37 -7.83
C GLU A 704 16.73 -28.40 -9.00
N GLY A 705 17.77 -28.26 -9.82
CA GLY A 705 17.72 -27.47 -11.06
C GLY A 705 16.63 -27.95 -12.02
N LEU A 706 16.49 -29.27 -12.21
CA LEU A 706 15.41 -29.85 -13.02
C LEU A 706 14.01 -29.55 -12.43
N MET A 707 13.84 -29.58 -11.10
CA MET A 707 12.58 -29.16 -10.46
C MET A 707 12.32 -27.66 -10.62
N PHE A 708 13.35 -26.81 -10.53
CA PHE A 708 13.25 -25.37 -10.78
C PHE A 708 12.78 -25.09 -12.22
N TYR A 709 13.45 -25.66 -13.24
CA TYR A 709 13.06 -25.41 -14.63
C TYR A 709 11.67 -25.98 -14.98
N ASN A 710 11.25 -27.10 -14.40
CA ASN A 710 9.88 -27.60 -14.58
C ASN A 710 8.83 -26.64 -14.00
N LYS A 711 9.06 -26.08 -12.81
CA LYS A 711 8.17 -25.04 -12.23
C LYS A 711 8.17 -23.77 -13.08
N LEU A 712 9.35 -23.32 -13.51
CA LEU A 712 9.50 -22.14 -14.35
C LEU A 712 8.82 -22.31 -15.72
N ALA A 713 8.84 -23.51 -16.32
CA ALA A 713 8.15 -23.79 -17.57
C ALA A 713 6.62 -23.70 -17.44
N VAL A 714 6.03 -24.07 -16.30
CA VAL A 714 4.60 -23.85 -16.02
C VAL A 714 4.31 -22.35 -15.94
N VAL A 715 5.02 -21.62 -15.08
CA VAL A 715 4.82 -20.17 -14.87
C VAL A 715 5.07 -19.35 -16.15
N ALA A 716 6.05 -19.74 -16.96
CA ALA A 716 6.27 -19.13 -18.28
C ALA A 716 5.09 -19.35 -19.23
N THR A 717 4.46 -20.53 -19.18
CA THR A 717 3.27 -20.84 -20.00
C THR A 717 2.07 -20.02 -19.54
N GLU A 718 1.84 -19.93 -18.23
CA GLU A 718 0.79 -19.08 -17.63
C GLU A 718 0.97 -17.60 -17.96
N LEU A 719 2.23 -17.11 -17.96
CA LEU A 719 2.56 -15.74 -18.36
C LEU A 719 2.35 -15.50 -19.86
N ARG A 720 2.80 -16.41 -20.74
CA ARG A 720 2.51 -16.34 -22.18
C ARG A 720 1.02 -16.29 -22.44
N ASP A 721 0.24 -17.14 -21.78
CA ASP A 721 -1.21 -17.19 -21.95
C ASP A 721 -1.88 -15.93 -21.39
N SER A 722 -1.29 -15.28 -20.37
CA SER A 722 -1.71 -13.96 -19.89
C SER A 722 -1.43 -12.87 -20.93
N CYS A 723 -0.24 -12.86 -21.55
CA CYS A 723 0.11 -11.94 -22.64
C CYS A 723 -0.82 -12.13 -23.86
N GLN A 724 -1.10 -13.38 -24.25
CA GLN A 724 -2.03 -13.67 -25.35
C GLN A 724 -3.45 -13.19 -25.03
N ASN A 725 -3.98 -13.50 -23.84
CA ASN A 725 -5.31 -13.02 -23.43
C ASN A 725 -5.41 -11.49 -23.36
N TRP A 726 -4.31 -10.81 -23.04
CA TRP A 726 -4.21 -9.34 -23.06
C TRP A 726 -4.21 -8.79 -24.49
N ALA A 727 -3.36 -9.32 -25.38
CA ALA A 727 -3.33 -8.95 -26.80
C ALA A 727 -4.67 -9.24 -27.50
N ASP A 728 -5.32 -10.36 -27.17
CA ASP A 728 -6.65 -10.74 -27.64
C ASP A 728 -7.75 -9.77 -27.18
N GLN A 729 -7.61 -9.12 -26.02
CA GLN A 729 -8.53 -8.07 -25.56
C GLN A 729 -8.25 -6.74 -26.28
N ARG A 730 -6.96 -6.40 -26.39
CA ARG A 730 -6.45 -5.22 -27.10
C ARG A 730 -6.88 -5.20 -28.57
N ASN A 731 -6.86 -6.33 -29.27
CA ASN A 731 -7.33 -6.40 -30.66
C ASN A 731 -8.86 -6.24 -30.77
N LYS A 732 -9.64 -6.76 -29.82
CA LYS A 732 -11.11 -6.56 -29.78
C LYS A 732 -11.50 -5.10 -29.49
N GLU A 733 -10.69 -4.39 -28.71
CA GLU A 733 -10.81 -2.94 -28.50
C GLU A 733 -10.60 -2.18 -29.84
N VAL A 734 -9.59 -2.57 -30.63
CA VAL A 734 -9.35 -1.99 -31.97
C VAL A 734 -10.48 -2.31 -32.96
N GLU A 735 -10.96 -3.56 -32.99
CA GLU A 735 -12.11 -3.96 -33.81
C GLU A 735 -13.32 -3.07 -33.52
N TRP A 736 -13.66 -2.90 -32.22
CA TRP A 736 -14.77 -2.05 -31.79
C TRP A 736 -14.58 -0.56 -32.12
N LEU A 737 -13.39 0.00 -31.91
CA LEU A 737 -13.07 1.39 -32.28
C LEU A 737 -13.18 1.61 -33.80
N THR A 738 -12.75 0.62 -34.58
CA THR A 738 -12.79 0.66 -36.06
C THR A 738 -14.23 0.52 -36.57
N GLU A 739 -15.03 -0.39 -36.02
CA GLU A 739 -16.47 -0.47 -36.33
C GLU A 739 -17.21 0.83 -35.97
N ALA A 740 -16.90 1.44 -34.82
CA ALA A 740 -17.45 2.73 -34.43
C ALA A 740 -17.08 3.83 -35.45
N LEU A 741 -15.81 3.95 -35.85
CA LEU A 741 -15.35 4.88 -36.89
C LEU A 741 -16.02 4.65 -38.24
N ILE A 742 -16.18 3.40 -38.68
CA ILE A 742 -16.89 3.04 -39.92
C ILE A 742 -18.37 3.45 -39.84
N SER A 743 -19.03 3.20 -38.70
CA SER A 743 -20.44 3.56 -38.50
C SER A 743 -20.73 5.07 -38.54
N MET A 744 -19.71 5.89 -38.32
CA MET A 744 -19.79 7.36 -38.33
C MET A 744 -19.50 7.99 -39.71
N GLN A 745 -19.08 7.22 -40.72
CA GLN A 745 -18.89 7.75 -42.07
C GLN A 745 -20.23 7.90 -42.82
N PRO A 746 -20.59 9.10 -43.34
CA PRO A 746 -21.79 9.27 -44.14
C PRO A 746 -21.59 8.69 -45.55
N GLY A 747 -22.33 7.62 -45.86
CA GLY A 747 -22.26 6.95 -47.16
C GLY A 747 -22.61 7.87 -48.35
N PRO A 748 -22.00 7.66 -49.54
CA PRO A 748 -22.12 8.57 -50.67
C PRO A 748 -23.49 8.47 -51.37
N GLY A 749 -24.40 9.37 -50.98
CA GLY A 749 -25.46 9.95 -51.82
C GLY A 749 -26.41 9.00 -52.56
N GLN A 750 -27.57 8.74 -51.97
CA GLN A 750 -28.80 8.52 -52.74
C GLN A 750 -29.66 9.81 -52.73
N PRO A 751 -30.32 10.17 -53.84
CA PRO A 751 -31.09 11.41 -53.94
C PRO A 751 -32.36 11.36 -53.11
N VAL A 752 -32.71 12.48 -52.49
CA VAL A 752 -33.93 12.65 -51.69
C VAL A 752 -35.14 12.79 -52.61
N ASP A 753 -36.23 12.06 -52.34
CA ASP A 753 -37.55 12.40 -52.89
C ASP A 753 -38.64 12.32 -51.80
N SER A 754 -39.61 13.23 -51.96
CA SER A 754 -40.92 13.37 -51.32
C SER A 754 -41.26 12.58 -50.04
N ALA A 755 -41.28 13.30 -48.91
CA ALA A 755 -42.24 13.06 -47.83
C ALA A 755 -43.67 13.45 -48.31
N PRO A 756 -44.78 12.92 -47.73
CA PRO A 756 -45.20 13.43 -46.42
C PRO A 756 -46.01 12.48 -45.49
N SER A 757 -46.30 13.00 -44.29
CA SER A 757 -47.53 12.81 -43.49
C SER A 757 -47.63 11.76 -42.37
N THR A 758 -47.84 12.33 -41.17
CA THR A 758 -48.80 11.92 -40.10
C THR A 758 -48.51 10.76 -39.15
N LEU A 759 -48.34 11.14 -37.87
CA LEU A 759 -49.02 10.62 -36.66
C LEU A 759 -48.95 9.08 -36.44
N ARG A 760 -48.37 8.57 -35.34
CA ARG A 760 -48.88 8.74 -33.96
C ARG A 760 -48.06 7.88 -33.00
N SER A 761 -47.69 8.37 -31.82
CA SER A 761 -47.15 7.53 -30.73
C SER A 761 -48.25 6.64 -30.13
N PRO A 762 -47.98 5.36 -29.86
CA PRO A 762 -47.87 4.99 -28.44
C PRO A 762 -46.86 3.86 -28.12
N GLY A 763 -46.49 3.79 -26.85
CA GLY A 763 -46.26 2.51 -26.16
C GLY A 763 -44.90 1.84 -26.32
N ALA A 764 -43.94 2.22 -25.47
CA ALA A 764 -42.85 1.33 -25.14
C ALA A 764 -43.38 0.17 -24.28
N HIS A 765 -43.26 -1.08 -24.75
CA HIS A 765 -43.44 -2.28 -23.95
C HIS A 765 -42.20 -3.15 -24.03
N ARG A 766 -41.52 -3.26 -22.88
CA ARG A 766 -40.31 -4.04 -22.66
C ARG A 766 -40.72 -5.34 -21.99
N GLN A 767 -40.60 -6.45 -22.69
CA GLN A 767 -40.63 -7.80 -22.12
C GLN A 767 -39.34 -8.48 -22.57
N THR A 768 -38.36 -8.81 -21.72
CA THR A 768 -38.38 -9.74 -20.57
C THR A 768 -38.80 -11.15 -20.98
N PHE A 769 -37.81 -11.98 -21.31
CA PHE A 769 -37.99 -13.41 -21.49
C PHE A 769 -37.67 -14.16 -20.18
N ALA A 770 -38.59 -15.04 -19.80
CA ALA A 770 -38.41 -16.17 -18.89
C ALA A 770 -39.08 -17.40 -19.54
N PRO A 771 -38.68 -18.65 -19.21
CA PRO A 771 -38.84 -19.77 -20.16
C PRO A 771 -40.04 -20.71 -19.94
N SER A 772 -40.34 -21.50 -20.99
CA SER A 772 -41.18 -22.73 -21.04
C SER A 772 -42.72 -22.58 -20.93
N PRO A 773 -43.54 -23.59 -21.32
CA PRO A 773 -43.25 -24.87 -22.01
C PRO A 773 -44.21 -25.23 -23.21
N ALA A 774 -44.11 -26.47 -23.74
CA ALA A 774 -45.12 -27.22 -24.55
C ALA A 774 -45.36 -26.77 -26.03
N GLU A 775 -45.87 -27.56 -27.00
CA GLU A 775 -46.24 -29.00 -27.11
C GLU A 775 -46.27 -29.50 -28.59
N GLU A 776 -46.61 -30.79 -28.79
CA GLU A 776 -46.91 -31.62 -30.00
C GLU A 776 -47.50 -30.95 -31.29
N ALA A 777 -47.45 -31.50 -32.53
CA ALA A 777 -46.84 -32.71 -33.15
C ALA A 777 -46.78 -32.60 -34.72
N PRO A 778 -47.17 -33.60 -35.56
CA PRO A 778 -46.32 -34.67 -36.16
C PRO A 778 -46.12 -34.60 -37.70
N PHE A 779 -45.27 -35.47 -38.28
CA PHE A 779 -45.57 -36.38 -39.43
C PHE A 779 -44.36 -37.26 -39.85
N ASP A 780 -44.62 -38.37 -40.56
CA ASP A 780 -43.69 -39.42 -41.04
C ASP A 780 -42.74 -38.95 -42.18
N ASP A 781 -41.63 -39.62 -42.55
CA ASP A 781 -41.55 -40.96 -43.21
C ASP A 781 -40.18 -41.67 -43.00
N ALA A 782 -39.99 -42.88 -43.56
CA ALA A 782 -39.00 -43.88 -43.15
C ALA A 782 -37.74 -44.05 -44.08
N VAL A 783 -37.07 -45.23 -43.98
CA VAL A 783 -35.85 -45.75 -44.68
C VAL A 783 -34.53 -45.60 -43.88
N LEU A 784 -33.65 -46.59 -43.68
CA LEU A 784 -33.65 -48.08 -43.59
C LEU A 784 -32.19 -48.57 -43.35
N VAL A 785 -31.95 -49.79 -42.82
CA VAL A 785 -30.67 -50.57 -42.88
C VAL A 785 -29.46 -49.99 -42.08
N SER A 786 -28.65 -50.74 -41.30
CA SER A 786 -28.68 -52.13 -40.81
C SER A 786 -27.67 -52.35 -39.65
N ALA A 787 -27.91 -53.32 -38.77
CA ALA A 787 -26.90 -53.93 -37.88
C ALA A 787 -26.30 -55.21 -38.49
N PRO A 788 -25.11 -55.68 -38.04
CA PRO A 788 -25.05 -56.67 -36.94
C PRO A 788 -23.98 -56.30 -35.88
N ALA A 789 -23.97 -56.74 -34.61
CA ALA A 789 -24.24 -58.06 -33.99
C ALA A 789 -23.12 -59.10 -34.27
N THR A 790 -22.60 -59.93 -33.35
CA THR A 790 -23.01 -60.27 -31.96
C THR A 790 -21.82 -60.92 -31.19
N GLN A 791 -22.01 -61.21 -29.88
CA GLN A 791 -21.25 -62.19 -29.05
C GLN A 791 -19.82 -61.76 -28.60
N GLN A 792 -19.27 -62.21 -27.45
CA GLN A 792 -19.80 -63.08 -26.37
C GLN A 792 -19.14 -62.73 -25.01
N ASN A 793 -19.73 -63.21 -23.90
CA ASN A 793 -19.20 -63.07 -22.54
C ASN A 793 -19.31 -64.44 -21.81
N PRO A 794 -18.33 -64.83 -20.98
CA PRO A 794 -18.71 -65.45 -19.69
C PRO A 794 -17.89 -64.98 -18.47
N SER A 795 -18.57 -65.02 -17.34
CA SER A 795 -18.18 -64.59 -15.99
C SER A 795 -17.15 -65.44 -15.24
N ALA A 796 -16.40 -64.80 -14.32
CA ALA A 796 -15.98 -65.36 -13.03
C ALA A 796 -15.89 -64.23 -11.96
N GLN A 797 -15.76 -64.57 -10.68
CA GLN A 797 -15.85 -63.66 -9.53
C GLN A 797 -14.48 -63.33 -8.92
N GLU A 798 -14.31 -62.16 -8.28
CA GLU A 798 -14.07 -62.04 -6.83
C GLU A 798 -13.92 -60.58 -6.29
N SER A 799 -14.67 -60.28 -5.23
CA SER A 799 -14.25 -59.64 -3.96
C SER A 799 -13.50 -58.28 -3.87
N ILE A 800 -14.22 -57.30 -3.26
CA ILE A 800 -13.85 -56.53 -2.03
C ILE A 800 -13.17 -55.11 -2.12
N ILE A 801 -13.78 -54.19 -1.33
CA ILE A 801 -13.35 -52.85 -0.82
C ILE A 801 -13.35 -51.61 -1.75
N HIS A 802 -14.01 -50.56 -1.24
CA HIS A 802 -14.00 -49.16 -1.73
C HIS A 802 -12.90 -48.33 -1.05
N GLN A 803 -12.33 -47.37 -1.78
CA GLN A 803 -11.87 -46.08 -1.22
C GLN A 803 -12.29 -44.93 -2.15
N PRO A 804 -12.72 -43.77 -1.63
CA PRO A 804 -13.09 -42.61 -2.45
C PRO A 804 -11.87 -41.78 -2.88
N GLN A 805 -11.98 -41.12 -4.04
CA GLN A 805 -10.97 -40.17 -4.51
C GLN A 805 -11.02 -38.87 -3.70
N ALA A 806 -9.87 -38.32 -3.33
CA ALA A 806 -9.76 -36.97 -2.77
C ALA A 806 -9.78 -35.91 -3.89
N ALA A 807 -10.28 -34.72 -3.57
CA ALA A 807 -10.44 -33.61 -4.52
C ALA A 807 -9.13 -32.85 -4.77
N SER A 808 -9.13 -32.05 -5.84
CA SER A 808 -8.04 -31.13 -6.21
C SER A 808 -7.80 -30.05 -5.14
N VAL A 809 -6.56 -29.90 -4.71
CA VAL A 809 -6.10 -28.81 -3.83
C VAL A 809 -5.63 -27.62 -4.68
N ALA A 810 -5.97 -26.41 -4.27
CA ALA A 810 -5.55 -25.17 -4.94
C ALA A 810 -4.04 -24.90 -4.72
N THR A 811 -3.41 -24.18 -5.65
CA THR A 811 -1.96 -23.90 -5.62
C THR A 811 -1.66 -22.48 -5.14
N ASP A 812 -1.22 -22.35 -3.89
CA ASP A 812 -0.70 -21.09 -3.35
C ASP A 812 0.68 -20.74 -3.92
N PHE A 813 0.81 -19.54 -4.51
CA PHE A 813 2.04 -19.05 -5.13
C PHE A 813 2.96 -18.33 -4.12
N ALA A 814 3.68 -19.09 -3.31
CA ALA A 814 4.74 -18.55 -2.45
C ALA A 814 5.91 -17.98 -3.28
N ARG A 815 6.31 -16.73 -3.00
CA ARG A 815 7.46 -16.07 -3.65
C ARG A 815 8.79 -16.74 -3.24
N PRO A 816 9.66 -17.16 -4.17
CA PRO A 816 11.01 -17.60 -3.82
C PRO A 816 11.92 -16.40 -3.51
N THR A 817 12.51 -16.36 -2.32
CA THR A 817 13.54 -15.37 -1.95
C THR A 817 14.93 -15.94 -2.19
N PHE A 818 15.79 -15.23 -2.93
CA PHE A 818 17.10 -15.74 -3.34
C PHE A 818 18.18 -15.39 -2.31
N THR A 819 18.79 -16.40 -1.67
CA THR A 819 19.88 -16.20 -0.70
C THR A 819 21.23 -16.05 -1.40
N GLN A 820 21.84 -14.87 -1.35
CA GLN A 820 23.24 -14.68 -1.73
C GLN A 820 24.17 -14.95 -0.53
N GLN A 821 25.26 -15.70 -0.75
CA GLN A 821 26.39 -15.77 0.18
C GLN A 821 27.51 -14.79 -0.26
N PRO A 822 28.13 -14.05 0.66
CA PRO A 822 29.16 -13.07 0.31
C PRO A 822 30.53 -13.72 0.08
N GLN A 823 31.22 -13.31 -1.00
CA GLN A 823 32.65 -13.56 -1.17
C GLN A 823 33.48 -12.38 -0.64
N SER A 824 34.64 -12.67 -0.04
CA SER A 824 35.52 -11.68 0.57
C SER A 824 36.79 -11.45 -0.25
N THR A 825 37.05 -10.20 -0.64
CA THR A 825 38.33 -9.78 -1.23
C THR A 825 38.80 -8.47 -0.59
N GLN A 826 40.07 -8.42 -0.17
CA GLN A 826 40.70 -7.20 0.36
C GLN A 826 41.49 -6.51 -0.75
N GLN A 827 41.40 -5.17 -0.85
CA GLN A 827 42.55 -4.25 -0.80
C GLN A 827 42.10 -2.78 -0.84
N SER A 828 42.99 -1.87 -0.44
CA SER A 828 42.66 -0.49 -0.07
C SER A 828 43.28 0.55 -1.01
N THR A 829 42.57 1.66 -1.22
CA THR A 829 43.18 2.99 -1.44
C THR A 829 42.19 4.10 -1.06
N VAL A 830 42.72 5.27 -0.69
CA VAL A 830 41.95 6.43 -0.20
C VAL A 830 42.41 7.69 -0.92
N PHE A 831 41.48 8.53 -1.37
CA PHE A 831 41.68 9.99 -1.45
C PHE A 831 40.34 10.74 -1.28
N THR A 832 40.44 12.04 -0.97
CA THR A 832 39.46 12.85 -0.22
C THR A 832 38.64 13.82 -1.10
N VAL A 833 37.77 14.64 -0.47
CA VAL A 833 37.00 15.85 -0.93
C VAL A 833 35.49 15.57 -1.06
N GLU A 834 34.53 16.32 -0.48
CA GLU A 834 34.53 17.52 0.40
C GLU A 834 33.25 17.57 1.26
N GLN A 835 33.27 18.12 2.49
CA GLN A 835 32.04 18.54 3.21
C GLN A 835 32.31 19.64 4.26
N SER A 836 31.47 20.69 4.27
CA SER A 836 31.25 21.68 5.35
C SER A 836 30.17 22.70 4.92
N PRO A 837 29.50 23.45 5.83
CA PRO A 837 29.33 23.25 7.28
C PRO A 837 27.84 23.24 7.71
N VAL A 838 27.57 22.87 8.97
CA VAL A 838 26.25 23.07 9.61
C VAL A 838 26.32 24.24 10.61
N ILE A 839 25.30 25.11 10.56
CA ILE A 839 24.98 26.16 11.55
C ILE A 839 23.56 25.82 12.05
N GLY A 840 23.17 25.93 13.32
CA GLY A 840 23.87 26.44 14.51
C GLY A 840 22.85 27.19 15.39
N ILE A 841 22.54 26.69 16.60
CA ILE A 841 21.44 27.20 17.45
C ILE A 841 21.99 27.57 18.85
N PRO A 842 21.67 28.76 19.41
CA PRO A 842 22.25 29.28 20.66
C PRO A 842 21.46 28.90 21.94
N ASN A 843 21.93 29.41 23.09
CA ASN A 843 21.71 28.81 24.42
C ASN A 843 21.11 29.79 25.45
N ALA A 844 20.20 29.30 26.32
CA ALA A 844 19.87 29.82 27.68
C ALA A 844 19.21 31.25 27.79
N PRO A 845 18.82 31.77 28.99
CA PRO A 845 18.87 31.20 30.35
C PRO A 845 17.64 31.39 31.30
N SER A 846 17.51 30.44 32.25
CA SER A 846 17.09 30.53 33.68
C SER A 846 16.37 31.77 34.27
N LYS A 847 15.27 31.52 35.03
CA LYS A 847 15.17 31.76 36.51
C LYS A 847 13.82 31.35 37.15
N ALA A 848 13.84 31.10 38.47
CA ALA A 848 12.66 30.93 39.35
C ALA A 848 12.42 32.21 40.22
N PRO A 849 11.32 32.29 40.99
CA PRO A 849 11.46 32.03 42.43
C PRO A 849 10.24 31.36 43.12
N GLN A 850 10.39 31.01 44.41
CA GLN A 850 9.34 30.49 45.29
C GLN A 850 8.66 31.60 46.12
N TYR A 851 7.42 31.35 46.56
CA TYR A 851 6.87 31.73 47.88
C TYR A 851 5.80 30.70 48.31
N ALA A 852 5.34 30.73 49.57
CA ALA A 852 4.51 29.67 50.17
C ALA A 852 3.73 30.15 51.42
N ARG A 853 3.09 29.18 52.11
CA ARG A 853 2.53 29.11 53.49
C ARG A 853 1.01 29.31 53.73
N ASP A 854 0.57 28.58 54.77
CA ASP A 854 -0.54 28.82 55.72
C ASP A 854 -2.01 28.70 55.22
N VAL A 855 -3.03 28.26 56.00
CA VAL A 855 -3.18 27.38 57.20
C VAL A 855 -4.69 27.09 57.44
N SER A 856 -5.08 26.22 58.42
CA SER A 856 -6.46 26.02 58.99
C SER A 856 -7.51 25.37 58.05
N ASP A 857 -8.66 24.79 58.42
CA ASP A 857 -9.38 24.17 59.58
C ASP A 857 -10.86 24.05 59.08
N ALA A 858 -11.84 23.26 59.58
CA ALA A 858 -11.93 22.14 60.53
C ALA A 858 -13.29 21.40 60.34
N ASP A 859 -13.43 20.21 60.95
CA ASP A 859 -14.70 19.51 61.37
C ASP A 859 -15.77 19.15 60.28
N ASP A 860 -16.69 18.18 60.46
CA ASP A 860 -17.45 17.76 61.67
C ASP A 860 -17.71 16.23 61.80
N ARG A 861 -18.38 15.77 62.88
CA ARG A 861 -18.39 14.34 63.35
C ARG A 861 -19.75 13.70 63.71
N GLU A 862 -19.83 12.37 63.61
CA GLU A 862 -20.65 11.37 64.38
C GLU A 862 -20.22 9.93 63.94
N ALA A 863 -20.52 8.75 64.55
CA ALA A 863 -21.19 8.32 65.79
C ALA A 863 -20.61 6.95 66.27
N VAL A 864 -20.66 6.60 67.58
CA VAL A 864 -20.07 5.35 68.16
C VAL A 864 -20.83 4.85 69.40
N PRO A 865 -21.13 3.52 69.56
CA PRO A 865 -20.49 2.72 70.65
C PRO A 865 -20.27 1.19 70.43
N THR A 866 -19.01 0.75 70.57
CA THR A 866 -18.39 -0.29 71.46
C THR A 866 -19.23 -1.42 72.17
N PRO A 867 -18.65 -2.58 72.63
CA PRO A 867 -17.31 -2.72 73.26
C PRO A 867 -16.40 -3.98 73.02
N THR A 868 -15.19 -3.85 73.59
CA THR A 868 -13.95 -4.66 73.79
C THR A 868 -14.05 -6.13 74.26
N PRO A 869 -12.93 -6.94 74.36
CA PRO A 869 -11.47 -6.65 74.54
C PRO A 869 -10.52 -7.46 73.57
N LYS A 870 -9.19 -7.72 73.73
CA LYS A 870 -8.13 -7.52 74.77
C LYS A 870 -6.69 -7.51 74.15
N GLN A 871 -5.61 -7.59 74.96
CA GLN A 871 -4.17 -7.64 74.60
C GLN A 871 -3.34 -8.40 75.70
N PRO A 872 -2.01 -8.70 75.61
CA PRO A 872 -0.93 -7.70 75.94
C PRO A 872 0.55 -7.86 75.41
N GLN A 873 1.31 -6.73 75.28
CA GLN A 873 2.78 -6.53 75.59
C GLN A 873 3.88 -7.23 74.70
N LEU A 874 5.24 -7.02 74.68
CA LEU A 874 6.34 -6.05 75.09
C LEU A 874 7.72 -6.59 74.48
N VAL A 875 8.97 -6.03 74.45
CA VAL A 875 9.66 -4.70 74.67
C VAL A 875 11.20 -4.70 74.31
N ARG A 876 11.78 -3.59 73.78
CA ARG A 876 13.25 -3.16 73.66
C ARG A 876 14.25 -4.05 72.87
N GLY A 877 15.36 -3.58 72.26
CA GLY A 877 16.08 -2.27 72.09
C GLY A 877 17.32 -2.49 71.15
N LEU A 878 18.38 -1.66 70.99
CA LEU A 878 18.78 -0.27 71.34
C LEU A 878 20.20 0.07 70.75
N MET A 879 20.54 1.36 70.46
CA MET A 879 21.91 1.95 70.27
C MET A 879 22.80 1.52 69.06
N ASN A 880 23.86 2.23 68.60
CA ASN A 880 24.21 3.68 68.44
C ASN A 880 25.41 3.82 67.43
N ASP A 881 25.98 5.04 67.27
CA ASP A 881 26.78 5.57 66.13
C ASP A 881 28.32 5.28 66.06
N ASP A 882 28.94 5.86 65.02
CA ASP A 882 30.31 6.45 64.90
C ASP A 882 31.57 5.68 64.38
N ASP A 883 32.54 6.52 63.93
CA ASP A 883 33.97 6.34 63.57
C ASP A 883 34.42 5.63 62.26
N TRP A 884 35.60 5.91 61.66
CA TRP A 884 36.36 7.17 61.37
C TRP A 884 37.52 6.84 60.37
N GLU A 885 37.83 7.74 59.41
CA GLU A 885 39.16 8.06 58.80
C GLU A 885 39.96 7.07 57.89
N ASP A 886 40.12 7.50 56.62
CA ASP A 886 41.38 7.95 55.97
C ASP A 886 42.29 7.13 55.00
N ASN A 887 42.82 7.92 54.05
CA ASN A 887 44.15 8.00 53.42
C ASN A 887 44.83 6.87 52.58
N THR A 888 44.81 7.12 51.26
CA THR A 888 45.94 7.28 50.30
C THR A 888 46.99 6.20 49.93
N VAL A 889 47.25 6.17 48.59
CA VAL A 889 48.56 6.30 47.89
C VAL A 889 49.28 5.09 47.24
N MET A 890 49.67 5.35 45.97
CA MET A 890 50.83 4.89 45.18
C MET A 890 50.75 3.78 44.10
N SER A 891 51.76 3.88 43.21
CA SER A 891 51.97 3.19 41.93
C SER A 891 53.49 3.08 41.66
N PRO A 892 53.94 2.09 40.87
CA PRO A 892 55.17 2.20 40.05
C PRO A 892 54.81 2.14 38.53
N ALA A 893 55.29 3.01 37.63
CA ALA A 893 56.67 3.33 37.19
C ALA A 893 57.21 2.38 36.09
N GLY A 894 57.98 2.81 35.06
CA GLY A 894 58.46 4.15 34.66
C GLY A 894 57.90 4.58 33.29
N LEU A 895 58.61 4.92 32.20
CA LEU A 895 59.96 5.44 31.83
C LEU A 895 59.98 5.41 30.25
N LEU A 896 60.61 6.21 29.36
CA LEU A 896 61.61 7.31 29.22
C LEU A 896 61.22 8.10 27.92
N ALA A 897 61.68 9.31 27.53
CA ALA A 897 62.42 10.42 28.16
C ALA A 897 62.41 11.73 27.30
N GLN A 898 63.37 12.62 27.59
CA GLN A 898 63.71 13.99 27.15
C GLN A 898 64.17 14.09 25.66
N VAL A 899 64.38 15.23 24.93
CA VAL A 899 64.81 16.65 25.14
C VAL A 899 64.35 17.46 23.87
N ARG A 900 64.29 18.81 23.66
CA ARG A 900 63.94 20.08 24.36
C ARG A 900 64.45 21.30 23.49
N VAL A 901 63.63 21.94 22.62
CA VAL A 901 63.56 23.45 22.34
C VAL A 901 64.78 24.18 21.66
N PRO A 902 64.70 25.29 20.84
CA PRO A 902 63.79 25.75 19.75
C PRO A 902 64.55 26.37 18.48
N PRO A 903 64.31 27.58 17.83
CA PRO A 903 64.54 27.81 16.38
C PRO A 903 65.69 28.80 15.99
N PRO A 904 65.90 29.15 14.69
CA PRO A 904 65.43 30.46 14.16
C PRO A 904 65.08 30.54 12.64
N THR A 905 64.67 31.73 12.17
CA THR A 905 64.49 32.15 10.74
C THR A 905 65.54 33.23 10.37
N PRO A 906 65.49 34.06 9.27
CA PRO A 906 64.81 33.99 7.95
C PRO A 906 65.77 34.31 6.75
N LYS A 907 65.27 34.32 5.49
CA LYS A 907 65.66 35.16 4.28
C LYS A 907 65.09 34.54 2.97
N ALA A 908 65.02 35.19 1.79
CA ALA A 908 64.57 36.52 1.33
C ALA A 908 65.00 36.75 -0.16
N LYS A 909 64.28 37.59 -0.94
CA LYS A 909 64.57 38.09 -2.33
C LYS A 909 64.26 37.09 -3.49
N THR A 910 63.93 37.48 -4.74
CA THR A 910 63.48 38.77 -5.37
C THR A 910 62.81 38.57 -6.75
N LYS A 911 61.63 39.20 -6.95
CA LYS A 911 61.30 40.24 -7.98
C LYS A 911 61.70 40.07 -9.48
N ALA A 912 60.70 40.33 -10.37
CA ALA A 912 60.75 41.07 -11.66
C ALA A 912 60.37 40.34 -12.98
N THR A 913 59.37 40.91 -13.67
CA THR A 913 59.08 40.89 -15.13
C THR A 913 60.04 41.82 -15.91
N PRO A 914 60.18 41.84 -17.27
CA PRO A 914 59.08 41.95 -18.27
C PRO A 914 59.29 41.15 -19.59
N ALA A 915 58.61 41.55 -20.67
CA ALA A 915 58.57 40.89 -22.00
C ALA A 915 59.37 41.62 -23.11
N VAL A 916 59.45 41.05 -24.33
CA VAL A 916 59.37 41.69 -25.69
C VAL A 916 60.05 40.86 -26.82
N SER A 917 59.25 40.52 -27.85
CA SER A 917 59.49 40.35 -29.31
C SER A 917 60.69 39.62 -29.98
N GLN A 918 60.31 38.78 -30.98
CA GLN A 918 60.97 38.48 -32.29
C GLN A 918 62.36 37.76 -32.28
N ASP A 919 62.73 36.90 -33.24
CA ASP A 919 62.50 36.94 -34.71
C ASP A 919 62.42 35.51 -35.38
N SER A 920 62.35 35.44 -36.71
CA SER A 920 62.26 34.26 -37.62
C SER A 920 63.60 34.03 -38.39
N PRO A 921 63.78 33.30 -39.56
CA PRO A 921 62.83 32.59 -40.45
C PRO A 921 63.30 31.27 -41.17
N LYS A 922 62.48 30.79 -42.14
CA LYS A 922 62.74 29.82 -43.26
C LYS A 922 62.54 28.31 -42.96
N THR A 923 62.06 27.43 -43.88
CA THR A 923 61.25 27.52 -45.15
C THR A 923 60.82 26.10 -45.60
N ARG A 924 59.69 25.94 -46.34
CA ARG A 924 59.56 25.34 -47.71
C ARG A 924 58.24 24.59 -47.98
N SER A 925 57.67 24.76 -49.19
CA SER A 925 56.55 24.01 -49.84
C SER A 925 55.13 24.07 -49.21
N SER A 926 54.01 24.03 -49.96
CA SER A 926 53.76 24.37 -51.39
C SER A 926 52.25 24.36 -51.73
N ASN A 927 51.75 25.39 -52.45
CA ASN A 927 50.71 25.37 -53.52
C ASN A 927 49.37 24.55 -53.38
N ARG A 928 48.18 24.99 -53.87
CA ARG A 928 47.77 26.16 -54.70
C ARG A 928 46.24 26.17 -54.99
N LYS A 929 45.53 27.27 -54.65
CA LYS A 929 44.37 27.94 -55.36
C LYS A 929 43.08 27.10 -55.67
N THR A 930 41.84 27.64 -55.82
CA THR A 930 41.24 29.00 -55.75
C THR A 930 39.69 28.97 -55.69
N ARG A 931 39.08 30.04 -55.16
CA ARG A 931 37.78 30.70 -55.57
C ARG A 931 36.41 30.00 -55.41
N LEU A 932 35.65 30.53 -54.44
CA LEU A 932 34.29 31.14 -54.53
C LEU A 932 33.79 31.64 -55.91
N PRO A 933 32.48 31.96 -56.11
CA PRO A 933 31.32 31.78 -55.21
C PRO A 933 30.05 31.15 -55.86
N ALA A 934 29.08 30.79 -55.01
CA ALA A 934 27.66 31.10 -55.17
C ALA A 934 27.09 31.37 -53.77
#